data_AF-A0A8D2LU31-F1
#
_entry.id   AF-A0A8D2LU31-F1
#
_cell.length_a   1.000
_cell.length_b   1.000
_cell.length_c   1.000
_cell.angle_alpha   90.00
_cell.angle_beta   90.00
_cell.angle_gamma   90.00
#
_symmetry.space_group_name_H-M   'P 1'
#
loop_
_entity.id
_entity.type
_entity.pdbx_description
1 polymer ?
#
loop_
_entity_poly.entity_id
_entity_poly.type
_entity_poly.pdbx_seq_one_letter_code
_entity_poly.pdbx_strand_id
1 'polypeptide(L)'
;MPFFLLQLNDLVTKHALRGKEIGALLSGILKGSPCSQENGIVRRLSVYHHCIQLVESGDLHVEITSEIIRLLMLEAHELPGPALVDLATFFIEAIKRDSLLSGKSLEIFPTVLTALATSEETLVYGTSELSGEEFKKQLINRLCSSSSVLCLRLVHSFVVEKVLRMFPKLDLQEIPPLIYQLLLLSSKGSKKNILEGIISFFNQMDKKQKEESMDLEEATMPLDQLRHVEGTIILHIVLGINLDQDLGKELIKYLKIEQQGDPSQALCPFSVTILLSMTRIHRFREQVFDFLKSSIMRSFKDKQFIQGSKFLQDMSPLQYDIGAMFLEVVANSVYGWDHVIQGLVELGFILMDSYGSKRPFGGKATETNHGLSKTPAQQACKLGADILLEIFKVHERIRSEILEQVLNRVITNAGSPISNFLDLLSSIIISAPLFLQNSSSKITEAFDHFSFLPLDTVQGLLKAVQPLLKISMSMRDSLILVLRKSMFSGQLDARKAAVAGFLLLLKNFKVLGSLSSSQCSQAIGAVQVQVDVHTRYNEAANEAFCLEILGSLRRCLSQQVDVRLMLYEGLYDVLRRNSQLSNSILKTLLSQMKYYYETEPDLLPPIKLQRCILAQRDQICLQEPLAHLLCCIHHCLAWYKSTLALHQQAEDDDEEEEDKGFKQELDEMLQSITQRMIKSELEDFELDKSADFSQSTGVGLTNTIFAILVMGVCEVLMEYNFITGNFSKSKFENVLGLFKCYTKLCEILKEKAGKNKPPSANKVARSLLSMGFVCTLLTSLFRVLLWRYTSIPPAAEELAKKEKGKSISLLCLEALLRIFNTVQQLYPAKIPQFLQGLEITNEDAEEGMDVNVTERTAFQIRQFQRSLLNLLNNAEDDFNSKEALLLINILTTLSKLLEPSSPQFVQLLSWTVKICKETSLEDAPCCKGLLALLFSLHTLIKSPVSVLRELAQDIHARFGDIDQDLEMEHQSHFAIVNLKTAAPTVCLLVLGQAEKVLEEVDWLVNKMKSKLCSEAAGKKFKDWLP
;
A
#
# COMPACT_ATOMS: atom_id res chain seq x y z
N MET A 1 -5.71 -42.11 -74.63
CA MET A 1 -5.84 -41.03 -73.62
C MET A 1 -4.57 -40.88 -72.75
N PRO A 2 -4.07 -41.91 -72.03
CA PRO A 2 -2.94 -41.75 -71.11
C PRO A 2 -1.64 -41.28 -71.79
N PHE A 3 -1.35 -41.83 -72.97
CA PHE A 3 -0.16 -41.47 -73.75
C PHE A 3 -0.14 -40.00 -74.22
N PHE A 4 -1.31 -39.46 -74.58
CA PHE A 4 -1.44 -38.06 -75.00
C PHE A 4 -1.33 -37.08 -73.82
N LEU A 5 -1.82 -37.47 -72.63
CA LEU A 5 -1.66 -36.67 -71.41
C LEU A 5 -0.19 -36.62 -70.97
N LEU A 6 0.54 -37.73 -71.10
CA LEU A 6 1.97 -37.78 -70.79
C LEU A 6 2.79 -36.85 -71.70
N GLN A 7 2.53 -36.86 -73.02
CA GLN A 7 3.18 -35.97 -73.98
C GLN A 7 2.88 -34.49 -73.69
N LEU A 8 1.66 -34.19 -73.24
CA LEU A 8 1.23 -32.85 -72.90
C LEU A 8 1.93 -32.35 -71.62
N ASN A 9 2.03 -33.20 -70.60
CA ASN A 9 2.78 -32.92 -69.38
C ASN A 9 4.27 -32.68 -69.65
N ASP A 10 4.91 -33.52 -70.48
CA ASP A 10 6.30 -33.34 -70.90
C ASP A 10 6.54 -32.01 -71.63
N LEU A 11 5.56 -31.57 -72.44
CA LEU A 11 5.62 -30.31 -73.16
C LEU A 11 5.50 -29.10 -72.23
N VAL A 12 4.62 -29.19 -71.22
CA VAL A 12 4.50 -28.18 -70.14
C VAL A 12 5.81 -28.09 -69.35
N THR A 13 6.41 -29.22 -68.96
CA THR A 13 7.70 -29.25 -68.23
C THR A 13 8.82 -28.61 -69.02
N LYS A 14 8.94 -28.93 -70.33
CA LYS A 14 10.00 -28.36 -71.19
C LYS A 14 9.86 -26.86 -71.38
N HIS A 15 8.65 -26.34 -71.51
CA HIS A 15 8.41 -24.89 -71.61
C HIS A 15 8.61 -24.18 -70.27
N ALA A 16 8.24 -24.82 -69.15
CA ALA A 16 8.45 -24.28 -67.81
C ALA A 16 9.95 -24.08 -67.51
N LEU A 17 10.79 -25.06 -67.86
CA LEU A 17 12.24 -24.99 -67.65
C LEU A 17 12.97 -24.03 -68.60
N ARG A 18 12.41 -23.77 -69.79
CA ARG A 18 12.99 -22.85 -70.79
C ARG A 18 12.62 -21.38 -70.60
N GLY A 19 11.68 -21.09 -69.71
CA GLY A 19 11.30 -19.72 -69.30
C GLY A 19 10.71 -18.84 -70.41
N LYS A 20 10.16 -19.42 -71.47
CA LYS A 20 9.51 -18.68 -72.57
C LYS A 20 8.11 -19.21 -72.86
N GLU A 21 7.14 -18.30 -72.85
CA GLU A 21 5.76 -18.46 -73.34
C GLU A 21 4.91 -19.53 -72.65
N ILE A 22 5.22 -19.91 -71.39
CA ILE A 22 4.40 -20.89 -70.66
C ILE A 22 2.97 -20.41 -70.43
N GLY A 23 2.75 -19.12 -70.17
CA GLY A 23 1.41 -18.61 -69.94
C GLY A 23 0.53 -18.65 -71.19
N ALA A 24 1.11 -18.36 -72.36
CA ALA A 24 0.43 -18.50 -73.65
C ALA A 24 0.12 -19.96 -73.97
N LEU A 25 1.05 -20.87 -73.68
CA LEU A 25 0.86 -22.32 -73.84
C LEU A 25 -0.27 -22.85 -72.94
N LEU A 26 -0.23 -22.53 -71.64
CA LEU A 26 -1.26 -22.96 -70.69
C LEU A 26 -2.63 -22.36 -71.05
N SER A 27 -2.70 -21.08 -71.41
CA SER A 27 -3.95 -20.46 -71.87
C SER A 27 -4.49 -21.13 -73.13
N GLY A 28 -3.61 -21.50 -74.08
CA GLY A 28 -3.99 -22.24 -75.29
C GLY A 28 -4.52 -23.63 -74.98
N ILE A 29 -3.88 -24.36 -74.07
CA ILE A 29 -4.31 -25.71 -73.64
C ILE A 29 -5.65 -25.64 -72.89
N LEU A 30 -5.81 -24.70 -71.96
CA LEU A 30 -7.03 -24.55 -71.14
C LEU A 30 -8.23 -24.08 -71.98
N LYS A 31 -8.03 -23.15 -72.92
CA LYS A 31 -9.08 -22.75 -73.89
C LYS A 31 -9.43 -23.85 -74.88
N GLY A 32 -8.46 -24.68 -75.27
CA GLY A 32 -8.65 -25.85 -76.12
C GLY A 32 -9.32 -27.05 -75.43
N SER A 33 -9.62 -26.94 -74.12
CA SER A 33 -10.23 -28.00 -73.31
C SER A 33 -11.45 -27.46 -72.54
N PRO A 34 -12.58 -27.16 -73.20
CA PRO A 34 -13.74 -26.56 -72.54
C PRO A 34 -14.42 -27.52 -71.56
N CYS A 35 -14.97 -26.98 -70.48
CA CYS A 35 -15.69 -27.74 -69.44
C CYS A 35 -17.03 -28.34 -69.91
N SER A 36 -17.50 -27.99 -71.11
CA SER A 36 -18.68 -28.61 -71.73
C SER A 36 -18.43 -30.04 -72.24
N GLN A 37 -17.17 -30.48 -72.32
CA GLN A 37 -16.79 -31.82 -72.73
C GLN A 37 -16.10 -32.56 -71.58
N GLU A 38 -16.52 -33.79 -71.28
CA GLU A 38 -15.86 -34.64 -70.25
C GLU A 38 -14.36 -34.83 -70.52
N ASN A 39 -13.99 -35.02 -71.79
CA ASN A 39 -12.58 -35.12 -72.20
C ASN A 39 -11.79 -33.81 -71.96
N GLY A 40 -12.46 -32.66 -71.96
CA GLY A 40 -11.89 -31.36 -71.63
C GLY A 40 -11.60 -31.24 -70.13
N ILE A 41 -12.55 -31.65 -69.28
CA ILE A 41 -12.42 -31.66 -67.82
C ILE A 41 -11.24 -32.55 -67.39
N VAL A 42 -11.15 -33.78 -67.92
CA VAL A 42 -10.05 -34.71 -67.59
C VAL A 42 -8.69 -34.14 -68.01
N ARG A 43 -8.62 -33.44 -69.15
CA ARG A 43 -7.39 -32.77 -69.60
C ARG A 43 -7.02 -31.59 -68.70
N ARG A 44 -7.99 -30.74 -68.33
CA ARG A 44 -7.77 -29.63 -67.38
C ARG A 44 -7.25 -30.16 -66.04
N LEU A 45 -7.89 -31.18 -65.46
CA LEU A 45 -7.44 -31.78 -64.20
C LEU A 45 -6.00 -32.32 -64.27
N SER A 46 -5.66 -33.04 -65.34
CA SER A 46 -4.28 -33.53 -65.55
C SER A 46 -3.26 -32.38 -65.62
N VAL A 47 -3.62 -31.27 -66.29
CA VAL A 47 -2.77 -30.07 -66.37
C VAL A 47 -2.63 -29.41 -65.00
N TYR A 48 -3.72 -29.27 -64.24
CA TYR A 48 -3.68 -28.74 -62.88
C TYR A 48 -2.78 -29.59 -61.96
N HIS A 49 -2.93 -30.92 -61.94
CA HIS A 49 -2.08 -31.80 -61.13
C HIS A 49 -0.61 -31.68 -61.51
N HIS A 50 -0.30 -31.68 -62.81
CA HIS A 50 1.08 -31.58 -63.29
C HIS A 50 1.71 -30.22 -63.00
N CYS A 51 0.96 -29.12 -63.19
CA CYS A 51 1.43 -27.78 -62.85
C CYS A 51 1.62 -27.59 -61.34
N ILE A 52 0.76 -28.18 -60.50
CA ILE A 52 0.93 -28.16 -59.04
C ILE A 52 2.23 -28.89 -58.64
N GLN A 53 2.47 -30.08 -59.19
CA GLN A 53 3.71 -30.84 -58.95
C GLN A 53 4.97 -30.09 -59.43
N LEU A 54 4.90 -29.41 -60.58
CA LEU A 54 5.98 -28.58 -61.10
C LEU A 54 6.29 -27.36 -60.23
N VAL A 55 5.25 -26.70 -59.68
CA VAL A 55 5.41 -25.58 -58.75
C VAL A 55 5.99 -26.04 -57.40
N GLU A 56 5.70 -27.28 -57.00
CA GLU A 56 6.21 -27.89 -55.77
C GLU A 56 7.64 -28.41 -55.89
N SER A 57 8.11 -28.79 -57.08
CA SER A 57 9.48 -29.28 -57.27
C SER A 57 10.56 -28.24 -56.97
N GLY A 58 10.21 -26.95 -57.03
CA GLY A 58 11.08 -25.84 -56.66
C GLY A 58 12.10 -25.43 -57.73
N ASP A 59 12.13 -26.13 -58.87
CA ASP A 59 13.12 -25.93 -59.95
C ASP A 59 12.81 -24.72 -60.87
N LEU A 60 11.69 -24.03 -60.63
CA LEU A 60 11.20 -22.96 -61.49
C LEU A 60 11.53 -21.56 -60.96
N HIS A 61 11.80 -20.62 -61.88
CA HIS A 61 11.98 -19.21 -61.54
C HIS A 61 10.69 -18.63 -60.92
N VAL A 62 10.83 -17.66 -59.99
CA VAL A 62 9.70 -17.10 -59.22
C VAL A 62 8.64 -16.46 -60.13
N GLU A 63 9.06 -15.81 -61.22
CA GLU A 63 8.16 -15.19 -62.20
C GLU A 63 7.30 -16.21 -62.94
N ILE A 64 7.92 -17.31 -63.39
CA ILE A 64 7.24 -18.43 -64.09
C ILE A 64 6.26 -19.11 -63.14
N THR A 65 6.68 -19.32 -61.88
CA THR A 65 5.83 -19.91 -60.84
C THR A 65 4.60 -19.04 -60.57
N SER A 66 4.79 -17.72 -60.45
CA SER A 66 3.69 -16.75 -60.25
C SER A 66 2.75 -16.68 -61.46
N GLU A 67 3.29 -16.74 -62.68
CA GLU A 67 2.50 -16.77 -63.92
C GLU A 67 1.63 -18.03 -64.01
N ILE A 68 2.19 -19.22 -63.69
CA ILE A 68 1.45 -20.48 -63.63
C ILE A 68 0.34 -20.39 -62.57
N ILE A 69 0.65 -19.97 -61.34
CA ILE A 69 -0.33 -19.87 -60.25
C ILE A 69 -1.46 -18.91 -60.62
N ARG A 70 -1.14 -17.73 -61.17
CA ARG A 70 -2.14 -16.73 -61.57
C ARG A 70 -3.11 -17.26 -62.61
N LEU A 71 -2.60 -17.98 -63.62
CA LEU A 71 -3.44 -18.58 -64.66
C LEU A 71 -4.34 -19.70 -64.11
N LEU A 72 -3.80 -20.56 -63.25
CA LEU A 72 -4.58 -21.61 -62.60
C LEU A 72 -5.66 -21.04 -61.66
N MET A 73 -5.39 -19.92 -60.99
CA MET A 73 -6.40 -19.24 -60.16
C MET A 73 -7.54 -18.65 -61.00
N LEU A 74 -7.23 -18.03 -62.15
CA LEU A 74 -8.26 -17.45 -63.02
C LEU A 74 -9.20 -18.52 -63.60
N GLU A 75 -8.63 -19.62 -64.06
CA GLU A 75 -9.37 -20.71 -64.73
C GLU A 75 -10.07 -21.66 -63.74
N ALA A 76 -9.76 -21.56 -62.44
CA ALA A 76 -10.40 -22.38 -61.41
C ALA A 76 -11.90 -22.09 -61.27
N HIS A 77 -12.37 -20.88 -61.61
CA HIS A 77 -13.78 -20.52 -61.56
C HIS A 77 -14.63 -21.17 -62.67
N GLU A 78 -14.00 -21.67 -63.75
CA GLU A 78 -14.70 -22.33 -64.85
C GLU A 78 -14.88 -23.85 -64.64
N LEU A 79 -14.24 -24.43 -63.61
CA LEU A 79 -14.27 -25.87 -63.36
C LEU A 79 -15.62 -26.30 -62.74
N PRO A 80 -16.18 -27.45 -63.16
CA PRO A 80 -17.41 -27.98 -62.57
C PRO A 80 -17.15 -28.50 -61.15
N GLY A 81 -18.22 -28.59 -60.34
CA GLY A 81 -18.11 -28.92 -58.92
C GLY A 81 -17.33 -30.21 -58.61
N PRO A 82 -17.57 -31.35 -59.29
CA PRO A 82 -16.82 -32.59 -59.08
C PRO A 82 -15.30 -32.47 -59.32
N ALA A 83 -14.89 -31.70 -60.34
CA ALA A 83 -13.48 -31.48 -60.66
C ALA A 83 -12.79 -30.63 -59.59
N LEU A 84 -13.50 -29.64 -59.05
CA LEU A 84 -12.99 -28.84 -57.93
C LEU A 84 -12.87 -29.67 -56.64
N VAL A 85 -13.77 -30.64 -56.42
CA VAL A 85 -13.68 -31.60 -55.30
C VAL A 85 -12.42 -32.45 -55.43
N ASP A 86 -12.16 -33.01 -56.62
CA ASP A 86 -10.96 -33.81 -56.87
C ASP A 86 -9.67 -33.01 -56.62
N LEU A 87 -9.60 -31.77 -57.11
CA LEU A 87 -8.47 -30.87 -56.83
C LEU A 87 -8.31 -30.57 -55.34
N ALA A 88 -9.41 -30.29 -54.63
CA ALA A 88 -9.36 -30.00 -53.21
C ALA A 88 -8.94 -31.22 -52.38
N THR A 89 -9.39 -32.42 -52.74
CA THR A 89 -8.96 -33.67 -52.08
C THR A 89 -7.49 -33.99 -52.35
N PHE A 90 -6.99 -33.70 -53.56
CA PHE A 90 -5.57 -33.83 -53.89
C PHE A 90 -4.69 -32.95 -53.00
N PHE A 91 -5.08 -31.68 -52.77
CA PHE A 91 -4.38 -30.83 -51.82
C PHE A 91 -4.40 -31.41 -50.40
N ILE A 92 -5.54 -31.93 -49.93
CA ILE A 92 -5.64 -32.54 -48.59
C ILE A 92 -4.74 -33.77 -48.46
N GLU A 93 -4.66 -34.62 -49.49
CA GLU A 93 -3.78 -35.79 -49.49
C GLU A 93 -2.30 -35.42 -49.54
N ALA A 94 -1.93 -34.42 -50.35
CA ALA A 94 -0.57 -33.89 -50.40
C ALA A 94 -0.13 -33.31 -49.05
N ILE A 95 -1.02 -32.57 -48.41
CA ILE A 95 -0.84 -32.00 -47.06
C ILE A 95 -0.69 -33.11 -46.00
N LYS A 96 -1.48 -34.20 -46.10
CA LYS A 96 -1.38 -35.36 -45.19
C LYS A 96 -0.07 -36.15 -45.32
N ARG A 97 0.49 -36.21 -46.53
CA ARG A 97 1.72 -36.96 -46.83
C ARG A 97 2.99 -36.12 -46.66
N ASP A 98 2.85 -34.84 -46.27
CA ASP A 98 3.93 -33.85 -46.16
C ASP A 98 4.79 -33.75 -47.43
N SER A 99 4.14 -33.90 -48.60
CA SER A 99 4.83 -33.95 -49.91
C SER A 99 5.11 -32.56 -50.50
N LEU A 100 4.76 -31.49 -49.78
CA LEU A 100 4.82 -30.11 -50.25
C LEU A 100 6.15 -29.44 -49.88
N LEU A 101 7.09 -29.34 -50.82
CA LEU A 101 8.41 -28.74 -50.56
C LEU A 101 8.40 -27.20 -50.54
N SER A 102 7.69 -26.55 -51.49
CA SER A 102 7.71 -25.09 -51.67
C SER A 102 6.53 -24.33 -51.04
N GLY A 103 5.41 -25.02 -50.79
CA GLY A 103 4.17 -24.43 -50.25
C GLY A 103 3.44 -23.42 -51.16
N LYS A 104 3.99 -23.05 -52.32
CA LYS A 104 3.44 -22.03 -53.23
C LYS A 104 2.18 -22.51 -53.95
N SER A 105 2.03 -23.81 -54.18
CA SER A 105 0.82 -24.40 -54.78
C SER A 105 -0.44 -24.16 -53.94
N LEU A 106 -0.29 -23.97 -52.62
CA LEU A 106 -1.39 -23.69 -51.70
C LEU A 106 -2.04 -22.32 -51.91
N GLU A 107 -1.46 -21.42 -52.73
CA GLU A 107 -2.11 -20.17 -53.11
C GLU A 107 -3.35 -20.39 -53.99
N ILE A 108 -3.41 -21.52 -54.69
CA ILE A 108 -4.53 -21.92 -55.54
C ILE A 108 -5.69 -22.45 -54.69
N PHE A 109 -5.39 -23.05 -53.54
CA PHE A 109 -6.36 -23.76 -52.71
C PHE A 109 -7.52 -22.88 -52.18
N PRO A 110 -7.31 -21.64 -51.68
CA PRO A 110 -8.40 -20.72 -51.32
C PRO A 110 -9.33 -20.39 -52.49
N THR A 111 -8.79 -20.24 -53.70
CA THR A 111 -9.57 -19.95 -54.91
C THR A 111 -10.44 -21.15 -55.28
N VAL A 112 -9.90 -22.37 -55.22
CA VAL A 112 -10.64 -23.62 -55.45
C VAL A 112 -11.78 -23.77 -54.43
N LEU A 113 -11.52 -23.52 -53.15
CA LEU A 113 -12.55 -23.57 -52.10
C LEU A 113 -13.60 -22.45 -52.22
N THR A 114 -13.24 -21.31 -52.81
CA THR A 114 -14.17 -20.23 -53.08
C THR A 114 -15.03 -20.56 -54.29
N ALA A 115 -14.45 -21.10 -55.36
CA ALA A 115 -15.18 -21.59 -56.53
C ALA A 115 -16.16 -22.72 -56.16
N LEU A 116 -15.76 -23.64 -55.27
CA LEU A 116 -16.64 -24.67 -54.69
C LEU A 116 -17.80 -24.09 -53.87
N ALA A 117 -17.58 -22.98 -53.17
CA ALA A 117 -18.66 -22.35 -52.41
C ALA A 117 -19.72 -21.71 -53.33
N THR A 118 -19.30 -21.26 -54.51
CA THR A 118 -20.16 -20.58 -55.49
C THR A 118 -20.85 -21.57 -56.44
N SER A 119 -20.46 -22.85 -56.47
CA SER A 119 -21.12 -23.85 -57.31
C SER A 119 -22.52 -24.18 -56.77
N GLU A 120 -23.55 -23.93 -57.58
CA GLU A 120 -24.96 -24.25 -57.27
C GLU A 120 -25.30 -25.75 -57.45
N GLU A 121 -24.35 -26.54 -57.95
CA GLU A 121 -24.52 -27.98 -58.18
C GLU A 121 -24.56 -28.77 -56.86
N THR A 122 -25.54 -29.67 -56.71
CA THR A 122 -25.59 -30.64 -55.61
C THR A 122 -24.54 -31.72 -55.83
N LEU A 123 -23.55 -31.79 -54.94
CA LEU A 123 -22.42 -32.71 -55.04
C LEU A 123 -22.70 -33.99 -54.26
N VAL A 124 -22.47 -35.14 -54.89
CA VAL A 124 -22.64 -36.45 -54.24
C VAL A 124 -21.39 -36.78 -53.44
N TYR A 125 -21.55 -36.91 -52.13
CA TYR A 125 -20.50 -37.36 -51.22
C TYR A 125 -20.96 -38.58 -50.45
N GLY A 126 -20.41 -39.75 -50.81
CA GLY A 126 -20.86 -41.02 -50.23
C GLY A 126 -22.32 -41.30 -50.59
N THR A 127 -23.23 -41.13 -49.63
CA THR A 127 -24.68 -41.40 -49.75
C THR A 127 -25.56 -40.15 -49.63
N SER A 128 -24.98 -38.97 -49.42
CA SER A 128 -25.69 -37.69 -49.24
C SER A 128 -25.38 -36.69 -50.35
N GLU A 129 -26.40 -35.97 -50.81
CA GLU A 129 -26.26 -34.78 -51.66
C GLU A 129 -25.96 -33.57 -50.78
N LEU A 130 -24.81 -32.92 -51.01
CA LEU A 130 -24.36 -31.76 -50.25
C LEU A 130 -24.28 -30.54 -51.17
N SER A 131 -24.60 -29.37 -50.62
CA SER A 131 -24.29 -28.10 -51.28
C SER A 131 -22.78 -27.85 -51.33
N GLY A 132 -22.31 -27.04 -52.29
CA GLY A 132 -20.91 -26.66 -52.40
C GLY A 132 -20.33 -26.02 -51.11
N GLU A 133 -21.15 -25.27 -50.37
CA GLU A 133 -20.77 -24.67 -49.08
C GLU A 133 -20.61 -25.72 -47.95
N GLU A 134 -21.50 -26.70 -47.87
CA GLU A 134 -21.41 -27.79 -46.90
C GLU A 134 -20.22 -28.71 -47.20
N PHE A 135 -19.96 -28.97 -48.48
CA PHE A 135 -18.81 -29.76 -48.90
C PHE A 135 -17.49 -29.06 -48.54
N LYS A 136 -17.40 -27.74 -48.75
CA LYS A 136 -16.28 -26.92 -48.29
C LYS A 136 -16.06 -27.05 -46.78
N LYS A 137 -17.12 -26.98 -45.96
CA LYS A 137 -17.02 -27.16 -44.50
C LYS A 137 -16.46 -28.53 -44.14
N GLN A 138 -16.91 -29.59 -44.81
CA GLN A 138 -16.40 -30.95 -44.58
C GLN A 138 -14.94 -31.14 -45.01
N LEU A 139 -14.52 -30.56 -46.14
CA LEU A 139 -13.13 -30.58 -46.59
C LEU A 139 -12.20 -29.88 -45.60
N ILE A 140 -12.63 -28.74 -45.06
CA ILE A 140 -11.88 -28.00 -44.05
C ILE A 140 -11.81 -28.80 -42.75
N ASN A 141 -12.89 -29.47 -42.34
CA ASN A 141 -12.87 -30.37 -41.19
C ASN A 141 -11.89 -31.55 -41.39
N ARG A 142 -11.89 -32.16 -42.59
CA ARG A 142 -10.91 -33.20 -42.96
C ARG A 142 -9.48 -32.68 -42.90
N LEU A 143 -9.23 -31.47 -43.37
CA LEU A 143 -7.91 -30.86 -43.34
C LEU A 143 -7.45 -30.53 -41.91
N CYS A 144 -8.36 -30.06 -41.05
CA CYS A 144 -8.08 -29.82 -39.64
C CYS A 144 -7.93 -31.13 -38.83
N SER A 145 -8.34 -32.29 -39.36
CA SER A 145 -8.03 -33.60 -38.77
C SER A 145 -6.57 -34.03 -38.97
N SER A 146 -5.91 -33.56 -40.04
CA SER A 146 -4.47 -33.80 -40.29
C SER A 146 -3.55 -32.93 -39.44
N SER A 147 -2.29 -33.38 -39.27
CA SER A 147 -1.29 -32.86 -38.32
C SER A 147 -0.35 -31.76 -38.86
N SER A 148 -0.54 -31.31 -40.09
CA SER A 148 0.40 -30.46 -40.84
C SER A 148 0.17 -28.95 -40.65
N VAL A 149 1.28 -28.19 -40.63
CA VAL A 149 1.39 -26.77 -40.22
C VAL A 149 0.99 -25.76 -41.31
N LEU A 150 0.77 -26.19 -42.56
CA LEU A 150 0.77 -25.28 -43.73
C LEU A 150 -0.53 -24.53 -44.07
N CYS A 151 -1.61 -24.58 -43.29
CA CYS A 151 -2.94 -24.10 -43.70
C CYS A 151 -3.41 -22.76 -43.12
N LEU A 152 -2.51 -21.78 -43.02
CA LEU A 152 -2.80 -20.46 -42.42
C LEU A 152 -3.54 -19.46 -43.31
N ARG A 153 -3.97 -19.82 -44.53
CA ARG A 153 -4.71 -18.90 -45.42
C ARG A 153 -6.21 -19.21 -45.54
N LEU A 154 -6.72 -20.21 -44.82
CA LEU A 154 -8.11 -20.67 -44.93
C LEU A 154 -9.00 -20.03 -43.86
N VAL A 155 -10.03 -19.33 -44.32
CA VAL A 155 -10.89 -18.44 -43.53
C VAL A 155 -11.96 -19.24 -42.77
N HIS A 156 -11.64 -19.99 -41.71
CA HIS A 156 -12.65 -20.64 -40.86
C HIS A 156 -12.26 -20.70 -39.37
N SER A 157 -13.26 -20.62 -38.48
CA SER A 157 -13.10 -20.70 -37.01
C SER A 157 -12.43 -22.00 -36.54
N PHE A 158 -12.68 -23.13 -37.22
CA PHE A 158 -12.09 -24.43 -36.91
C PHE A 158 -10.57 -24.47 -37.12
N VAL A 159 -10.06 -23.66 -38.05
CA VAL A 159 -8.62 -23.55 -38.33
C VAL A 159 -7.91 -22.88 -37.16
N VAL A 160 -8.50 -21.83 -36.57
CA VAL A 160 -7.93 -21.12 -35.40
C VAL A 160 -7.69 -22.08 -34.24
N GLU A 161 -8.68 -22.90 -33.89
CA GLU A 161 -8.57 -23.84 -32.76
C GLU A 161 -7.50 -24.90 -32.99
N LYS A 162 -7.40 -25.43 -34.21
CA LYS A 162 -6.35 -26.40 -34.56
C LYS A 162 -4.96 -25.78 -34.47
N VAL A 163 -4.77 -24.56 -34.96
CA VAL A 163 -3.47 -23.86 -34.86
C VAL A 163 -3.09 -23.62 -33.40
N LEU A 164 -4.03 -23.19 -32.56
CA LEU A 164 -3.79 -23.03 -31.11
C LEU A 164 -3.38 -24.35 -30.43
N ARG A 165 -3.97 -25.48 -30.82
CA ARG A 165 -3.58 -26.82 -30.32
C ARG A 165 -2.18 -27.25 -30.77
N MET A 166 -1.61 -26.61 -31.78
CA MET A 166 -0.25 -26.88 -32.26
C MET A 166 0.82 -26.10 -31.50
N PHE A 167 0.48 -25.01 -30.81
CA PHE A 167 1.46 -24.20 -30.06
C PHE A 167 2.35 -25.00 -29.10
N PRO A 168 1.85 -25.98 -28.32
CA PRO A 168 2.69 -26.76 -27.41
C PRO A 168 3.69 -27.70 -28.11
N LYS A 169 3.56 -27.89 -29.44
CA LYS A 169 4.38 -28.83 -30.23
C LYS A 169 5.45 -28.12 -31.07
N LEU A 170 5.43 -26.78 -31.09
CA LEU A 170 6.32 -25.96 -31.90
C LEU A 170 7.44 -25.41 -31.03
N ASP A 171 8.58 -25.13 -31.65
CA ASP A 171 9.67 -24.43 -30.97
C ASP A 171 9.27 -22.97 -30.69
N LEU A 172 9.73 -22.41 -29.57
CA LEU A 172 9.30 -21.08 -29.11
C LEU A 172 9.55 -19.96 -30.13
N GLN A 173 10.56 -20.09 -30.99
CA GLN A 173 10.90 -19.09 -32.00
C GLN A 173 9.96 -19.12 -33.23
N GLU A 174 9.25 -20.23 -33.44
CA GLU A 174 8.28 -20.38 -34.54
C GLU A 174 6.91 -19.80 -34.17
N ILE A 175 6.65 -19.59 -32.88
CA ILE A 175 5.37 -19.10 -32.36
C ILE A 175 5.09 -17.63 -32.74
N PRO A 176 6.02 -16.66 -32.61
CA PRO A 176 5.78 -15.27 -32.99
C PRO A 176 5.29 -15.03 -34.43
N PRO A 177 5.92 -15.60 -35.48
CA PRO A 177 5.44 -15.41 -36.86
C PRO A 177 4.08 -16.09 -37.09
N LEU A 178 3.83 -17.22 -36.44
CA LEU A 178 2.55 -17.91 -36.49
C LEU A 178 1.42 -17.05 -35.88
N ILE A 179 1.67 -16.45 -34.71
CA ILE A 179 0.72 -15.54 -34.07
C ILE A 179 0.47 -14.31 -34.93
N TYR A 180 1.50 -13.73 -35.55
CA TYR A 180 1.32 -12.61 -36.46
C TYR A 180 0.37 -12.96 -37.61
N GLN A 181 0.51 -14.15 -38.21
CA GLN A 181 -0.40 -14.62 -39.25
C GLN A 181 -1.82 -14.84 -38.72
N LEU A 182 -1.99 -15.41 -37.52
CA LEU A 182 -3.30 -15.54 -36.87
C LEU A 182 -3.95 -14.19 -36.60
N LEU A 183 -3.19 -13.18 -36.18
CA LEU A 183 -3.70 -11.82 -35.96
C LEU A 183 -4.17 -11.18 -37.26
N LEU A 184 -3.51 -11.42 -38.40
CA LEU A 184 -4.00 -10.95 -39.69
C LEU A 184 -5.34 -11.61 -40.06
N LEU A 185 -5.53 -12.89 -39.74
CA LEU A 185 -6.79 -13.61 -39.94
C LEU A 185 -7.92 -13.10 -39.03
N SER A 186 -7.59 -12.56 -37.86
CA SER A 186 -8.58 -12.05 -36.91
C SER A 186 -9.46 -10.94 -37.49
N SER A 187 -8.95 -10.19 -38.47
CA SER A 187 -9.72 -9.18 -39.22
C SER A 187 -10.95 -9.76 -39.93
N LYS A 188 -10.91 -11.05 -40.28
CA LYS A 188 -11.98 -11.78 -40.97
C LYS A 188 -12.91 -12.55 -40.01
N GLY A 189 -12.61 -12.60 -38.70
CA GLY A 189 -13.48 -13.22 -37.68
C GLY A 189 -12.74 -13.90 -36.53
N SER A 190 -13.50 -14.42 -35.55
CA SER A 190 -13.01 -15.18 -34.38
C SER A 190 -11.98 -14.48 -33.47
N LYS A 191 -12.03 -13.14 -33.37
CA LYS A 191 -11.12 -12.31 -32.56
C LYS A 191 -10.99 -12.79 -31.10
N LYS A 192 -12.14 -13.09 -30.45
CA LYS A 192 -12.18 -13.60 -29.07
C LYS A 192 -11.35 -14.88 -28.90
N ASN A 193 -11.61 -15.90 -29.74
CA ASN A 193 -10.98 -17.21 -29.61
C ASN A 193 -9.47 -17.16 -29.84
N ILE A 194 -9.01 -16.29 -30.74
CA ILE A 194 -7.57 -16.08 -30.99
C ILE A 194 -6.90 -15.51 -29.73
N LEU A 195 -7.46 -14.43 -29.18
CA LEU A 195 -6.92 -13.78 -27.98
C LEU A 195 -6.96 -14.70 -26.76
N GLU A 196 -8.10 -15.37 -26.53
CA GLU A 196 -8.29 -16.35 -25.45
C GLU A 196 -7.28 -17.50 -25.56
N GLY A 197 -7.11 -18.08 -26.75
CA GLY A 197 -6.17 -19.17 -26.98
C GLY A 197 -4.72 -18.78 -26.72
N ILE A 198 -4.29 -17.60 -27.20
CA ILE A 198 -2.92 -17.10 -26.97
C ILE A 198 -2.70 -16.84 -25.48
N ILE A 199 -3.61 -16.13 -24.81
CA ILE A 199 -3.48 -15.78 -23.38
C ILE A 199 -3.48 -17.04 -22.52
N SER A 200 -4.38 -18.00 -22.78
CA SER A 200 -4.45 -19.26 -22.04
C SER A 200 -3.17 -20.09 -22.23
N PHE A 201 -2.59 -20.11 -23.43
CA PHE A 201 -1.36 -20.85 -23.71
C PHE A 201 -0.18 -20.31 -22.87
N PHE A 202 0.07 -18.99 -22.92
CA PHE A 202 1.17 -18.39 -22.15
C PHE A 202 0.92 -18.43 -20.63
N ASN A 203 -0.32 -18.30 -20.16
CA ASN A 203 -0.65 -18.48 -18.75
C ASN A 203 -0.35 -19.92 -18.26
N GLN A 204 -0.60 -20.94 -19.09
CA GLN A 204 -0.24 -22.32 -18.75
C GLN A 204 1.27 -22.54 -18.75
N MET A 205 2.00 -21.93 -19.69
CA MET A 205 3.46 -21.96 -19.71
C MET A 205 4.08 -21.33 -18.46
N ASP A 206 3.58 -20.15 -18.07
CA ASP A 206 4.02 -19.47 -16.84
C ASP A 206 3.80 -20.31 -15.58
N LYS A 207 2.66 -21.01 -15.49
CA LYS A 207 2.36 -21.88 -14.35
C LYS A 207 3.31 -23.08 -14.28
N LYS A 208 3.55 -23.75 -15.41
CA LYS A 208 4.51 -24.88 -15.49
C LYS A 208 5.90 -24.44 -15.06
N GLN A 209 6.35 -23.26 -15.51
CA GLN A 209 7.65 -22.74 -15.13
C GLN A 209 7.75 -22.42 -13.62
N LYS A 210 6.67 -21.96 -13.00
CA LYS A 210 6.63 -21.72 -11.55
C LYS A 210 6.68 -23.01 -10.74
N GLU A 211 5.96 -24.04 -11.18
CA GLU A 211 5.98 -25.37 -10.56
C GLU A 211 7.38 -25.99 -10.70
N GLU A 212 7.99 -25.92 -11.89
CA GLU A 212 9.36 -26.39 -12.15
C GLU A 212 10.44 -25.59 -11.39
N SER A 213 10.20 -24.32 -11.04
CA SER A 213 11.16 -23.54 -10.22
C SER A 213 11.14 -23.85 -8.72
N MET A 214 10.08 -24.50 -8.23
CA MET A 214 9.95 -24.90 -6.83
C MET A 214 10.62 -26.25 -6.54
N ASP A 215 10.70 -27.12 -7.54
CA ASP A 215 11.49 -28.33 -7.51
C ASP A 215 12.89 -28.00 -8.03
N LEU A 216 13.94 -28.20 -7.21
CA LEU A 216 15.34 -27.82 -7.51
C LEU A 216 16.00 -28.59 -8.69
N GLU A 217 15.23 -29.15 -9.62
CA GLU A 217 15.72 -29.84 -10.82
C GLU A 217 15.83 -28.85 -11.99
N GLU A 218 16.91 -28.95 -12.77
CA GLU A 218 17.29 -28.02 -13.84
C GLU A 218 16.12 -27.67 -14.77
N ALA A 219 15.76 -26.38 -14.81
CA ALA A 219 14.71 -25.86 -15.68
C ALA A 219 14.94 -26.30 -17.13
N THR A 220 14.02 -27.11 -17.66
CA THR A 220 14.08 -27.68 -19.02
C THR A 220 14.04 -26.65 -20.15
N MET A 221 13.72 -25.38 -19.86
CA MET A 221 13.62 -24.28 -20.85
C MET A 221 14.35 -23.00 -20.38
N PRO A 222 15.12 -22.32 -21.26
CA PRO A 222 15.76 -21.04 -20.92
C PRO A 222 14.70 -19.94 -20.70
N LEU A 223 14.61 -19.43 -19.46
CA LEU A 223 13.65 -18.39 -19.07
C LEU A 223 13.78 -17.13 -19.96
N ASP A 224 15.00 -16.75 -20.31
CA ASP A 224 15.30 -15.61 -21.17
C ASP A 224 14.65 -15.73 -22.56
N GLN A 225 14.66 -16.92 -23.15
CA GLN A 225 14.06 -17.16 -24.47
C GLN A 225 12.54 -17.00 -24.43
N LEU A 226 11.89 -17.55 -23.39
CA LEU A 226 10.45 -17.42 -23.20
C LEU A 226 10.04 -15.94 -23.07
N ARG A 227 10.74 -15.17 -22.23
CA ARG A 227 10.42 -13.75 -21.99
C ARG A 227 10.66 -12.88 -23.22
N HIS A 228 11.68 -13.16 -24.03
CA HIS A 228 11.88 -12.46 -25.31
C HIS A 228 10.80 -12.81 -26.35
N VAL A 229 10.38 -14.08 -26.40
CA VAL A 229 9.28 -14.53 -27.27
C VAL A 229 7.97 -13.86 -26.87
N GLU A 230 7.65 -13.80 -25.57
CA GLU A 230 6.50 -13.07 -25.05
C GLU A 230 6.53 -11.59 -25.45
N GLY A 231 7.67 -10.91 -25.27
CA GLY A 231 7.82 -9.51 -25.68
C GLY A 231 7.53 -9.30 -27.17
N THR A 232 8.05 -10.17 -28.03
CA THR A 232 7.81 -10.12 -29.48
C THR A 232 6.34 -10.34 -29.83
N ILE A 233 5.69 -11.31 -29.18
CA ILE A 233 4.27 -11.63 -29.41
C ILE A 233 3.38 -10.48 -28.95
N ILE A 234 3.69 -9.87 -27.81
CA ILE A 234 2.96 -8.71 -27.28
C ILE A 234 3.07 -7.54 -28.27
N LEU A 235 4.24 -7.29 -28.84
CA LEU A 235 4.41 -6.30 -29.90
C LEU A 235 3.54 -6.63 -31.13
N HIS A 236 3.51 -7.88 -31.59
CA HIS A 236 2.63 -8.30 -32.69
C HIS A 236 1.14 -8.07 -32.37
N ILE A 237 0.68 -8.40 -31.15
CA ILE A 237 -0.70 -8.17 -30.71
C ILE A 237 -1.02 -6.67 -30.70
N VAL A 238 -0.15 -5.83 -30.12
CA VAL A 238 -0.34 -4.38 -30.06
C VAL A 238 -0.33 -3.75 -31.46
N LEU A 239 0.52 -4.24 -32.37
CA LEU A 239 0.49 -3.85 -33.78
C LEU A 239 -0.84 -4.27 -34.44
N GLY A 240 -1.31 -5.48 -34.18
CA GLY A 240 -2.63 -5.95 -34.63
C GLY A 240 -3.77 -5.05 -34.13
N ILE A 241 -3.73 -4.62 -32.87
CA ILE A 241 -4.72 -3.69 -32.29
C ILE A 241 -4.65 -2.30 -32.92
N ASN A 242 -3.44 -1.83 -33.27
CA ASN A 242 -3.28 -0.57 -33.98
C ASN A 242 -3.90 -0.62 -35.39
N LEU A 243 -3.82 -1.76 -36.07
CA LEU A 243 -4.41 -1.97 -37.39
C LEU A 243 -5.93 -2.22 -37.32
N ASP A 244 -6.40 -2.98 -36.32
CA ASP A 244 -7.80 -3.32 -36.09
C ASP A 244 -8.24 -3.00 -34.65
N GLN A 245 -8.96 -1.89 -34.49
CA GLN A 245 -9.37 -1.40 -33.17
C GLN A 245 -10.43 -2.29 -32.49
N ASP A 246 -11.19 -3.06 -33.26
CA ASP A 246 -12.20 -3.94 -32.68
C ASP A 246 -11.55 -5.15 -31.99
N LEU A 247 -10.31 -5.50 -32.36
CA LEU A 247 -9.50 -6.49 -31.64
C LEU A 247 -9.15 -6.01 -30.22
N GLY A 248 -8.80 -4.73 -30.06
CA GLY A 248 -8.52 -4.13 -28.75
C GLY A 248 -9.77 -4.03 -27.86
N LYS A 249 -10.93 -3.68 -28.44
CA LYS A 249 -12.22 -3.66 -27.72
C LYS A 249 -12.64 -5.07 -27.28
N GLU A 250 -12.48 -6.06 -28.15
CA GLU A 250 -12.81 -7.45 -27.84
C GLU A 250 -11.90 -8.01 -26.75
N LEU A 251 -10.60 -7.64 -26.74
CA LEU A 251 -9.68 -8.00 -25.66
C LEU A 251 -10.14 -7.45 -24.30
N ILE A 252 -10.46 -6.15 -24.20
CA ILE A 252 -10.94 -5.55 -22.95
C ILE A 252 -12.26 -6.19 -22.53
N LYS A 253 -13.17 -6.47 -23.47
CA LYS A 253 -14.45 -7.12 -23.19
C LYS A 253 -14.25 -8.55 -22.67
N TYR A 254 -13.37 -9.32 -23.29
CA TYR A 254 -12.99 -10.67 -22.85
C TYR A 254 -12.45 -10.65 -21.42
N LEU A 255 -11.47 -9.78 -21.14
CA LEU A 255 -10.86 -9.67 -19.81
C LEU A 255 -11.86 -9.21 -18.74
N LYS A 256 -12.79 -8.32 -19.08
CA LYS A 256 -13.89 -7.90 -18.17
C LYS A 256 -14.85 -9.04 -17.83
N ILE A 257 -15.11 -9.95 -18.76
CA ILE A 257 -15.97 -11.12 -18.52
C ILE A 257 -15.23 -12.12 -17.61
N GLU A 258 -13.98 -12.45 -17.94
CA GLU A 258 -13.15 -13.37 -17.14
C GLU A 258 -12.93 -12.85 -15.71
N GLN A 259 -12.80 -11.54 -15.53
CA GLN A 259 -12.64 -10.90 -14.23
C GLN A 259 -13.85 -11.13 -13.30
N GLN A 260 -15.06 -11.36 -13.86
CA GLN A 260 -16.25 -11.63 -13.04
C GLN A 260 -16.20 -13.02 -12.40
N GLY A 261 -15.39 -13.94 -12.92
CA GLY A 261 -15.18 -15.27 -12.35
C GLY A 261 -13.97 -15.34 -11.46
N ASP A 262 -12.87 -15.87 -12.01
CA ASP A 262 -11.60 -15.99 -11.29
C ASP A 262 -10.66 -14.86 -11.73
N PRO A 263 -10.32 -13.89 -10.85
CA PRO A 263 -9.42 -12.78 -11.21
C PRO A 263 -8.02 -13.26 -11.62
N SER A 264 -7.60 -14.46 -11.18
CA SER A 264 -6.35 -15.10 -11.56
C SER A 264 -6.31 -15.59 -13.00
N GLN A 265 -7.47 -15.82 -13.64
CA GLN A 265 -7.53 -16.22 -15.04
C GLN A 265 -7.52 -14.99 -15.95
N ALA A 266 -8.16 -13.90 -15.52
CA ALA A 266 -8.19 -12.63 -16.23
C ALA A 266 -6.87 -11.86 -16.16
N LEU A 267 -6.21 -11.86 -15.00
CA LEU A 267 -4.98 -11.09 -14.76
C LEU A 267 -3.79 -12.02 -14.53
N CYS A 268 -3.22 -12.57 -15.60
CA CYS A 268 -1.90 -13.21 -15.57
C CYS A 268 -0.79 -12.23 -16.00
N PRO A 269 0.50 -12.52 -15.68
CA PRO A 269 1.63 -11.68 -16.10
C PRO A 269 1.55 -11.28 -17.57
N PHE A 270 1.37 -12.26 -18.47
CA PHE A 270 1.26 -12.03 -19.90
C PHE A 270 0.11 -11.09 -20.31
N SER A 271 -1.11 -11.30 -19.80
CA SER A 271 -2.28 -10.46 -20.11
C SER A 271 -2.11 -9.01 -19.65
N VAL A 272 -1.47 -8.82 -18.49
CA VAL A 272 -1.19 -7.51 -17.90
C VAL A 272 -0.12 -6.80 -18.71
N THR A 273 0.90 -7.51 -19.17
CA THR A 273 1.93 -6.97 -20.07
C THR A 273 1.33 -6.52 -21.41
N ILE A 274 0.36 -7.26 -21.98
CA ILE A 274 -0.39 -6.81 -23.17
C ILE A 274 -1.12 -5.50 -22.89
N LEU A 275 -1.91 -5.44 -21.81
CA LEU A 275 -2.66 -4.25 -21.42
C LEU A 275 -1.74 -3.03 -21.22
N LEU A 276 -0.66 -3.20 -20.47
CA LEU A 276 0.32 -2.15 -20.22
C LEU A 276 0.99 -1.68 -21.52
N SER A 277 1.21 -2.57 -22.48
CA SER A 277 1.75 -2.22 -23.80
C SER A 277 0.73 -1.50 -24.69
N MET A 278 -0.56 -1.82 -24.54
CA MET A 278 -1.66 -1.13 -25.21
C MET A 278 -1.84 0.32 -24.73
N THR A 279 -1.33 0.69 -23.54
CA THR A 279 -1.44 2.07 -23.02
C THR A 279 -0.79 3.10 -23.93
N ARG A 280 0.19 2.70 -24.76
CA ARG A 280 0.78 3.55 -25.80
C ARG A 280 -0.21 3.99 -26.87
N ILE A 281 -1.31 3.26 -27.03
CA ILE A 281 -2.40 3.64 -27.92
C ILE A 281 -3.34 4.56 -27.15
N HIS A 282 -3.29 5.87 -27.46
CA HIS A 282 -4.01 6.91 -26.71
C HIS A 282 -5.51 6.63 -26.50
N ARG A 283 -6.18 5.96 -27.45
CA ARG A 283 -7.62 5.63 -27.37
C ARG A 283 -7.95 4.61 -26.29
N PHE A 284 -7.03 3.70 -26.00
CA PHE A 284 -7.23 2.62 -25.02
C PHE A 284 -6.58 2.93 -23.67
N ARG A 285 -5.69 3.93 -23.60
CA ARG A 285 -4.95 4.33 -22.40
C ARG A 285 -5.83 4.44 -21.15
N GLU A 286 -6.86 5.29 -21.17
CA GLU A 286 -7.77 5.47 -20.02
C GLU A 286 -8.58 4.21 -19.71
N GLN A 287 -9.12 3.54 -20.74
CA GLN A 287 -9.92 2.33 -20.55
C GLN A 287 -9.12 1.19 -19.90
N VAL A 288 -7.85 1.06 -20.27
CA VAL A 288 -6.93 0.07 -19.69
C VAL A 288 -6.63 0.44 -18.23
N PHE A 289 -6.28 1.69 -17.94
CA PHE A 289 -5.99 2.09 -16.57
C PHE A 289 -7.20 1.97 -15.64
N ASP A 290 -8.40 2.34 -16.09
CA ASP A 290 -9.63 2.15 -15.32
C ASP A 290 -9.92 0.67 -15.06
N PHE A 291 -9.68 -0.19 -16.06
CA PHE A 291 -9.80 -1.63 -15.90
C PHE A 291 -8.79 -2.18 -14.88
N LEU A 292 -7.50 -1.85 -15.00
CA LEU A 292 -6.47 -2.30 -14.07
C LEU A 292 -6.73 -1.78 -12.65
N LYS A 293 -7.06 -0.50 -12.51
CA LYS A 293 -7.36 0.14 -11.22
C LYS A 293 -8.55 -0.49 -10.51
N SER A 294 -9.65 -0.75 -11.22
CA SER A 294 -10.83 -1.42 -10.66
C SER A 294 -10.56 -2.88 -10.33
N SER A 295 -9.74 -3.57 -11.13
CA SER A 295 -9.38 -4.97 -10.91
C SER A 295 -8.47 -5.18 -9.70
N ILE A 296 -7.45 -4.34 -9.54
CA ILE A 296 -6.56 -4.36 -8.38
C ILE A 296 -7.36 -4.11 -7.09
N MET A 297 -8.25 -3.11 -7.09
CA MET A 297 -9.10 -2.80 -5.95
C MET A 297 -10.05 -3.95 -5.61
N ARG A 298 -10.68 -4.55 -6.62
CA ARG A 298 -11.57 -5.70 -6.44
C ARG A 298 -10.82 -6.88 -5.82
N SER A 299 -9.63 -7.22 -6.32
CA SER A 299 -8.87 -8.34 -5.78
C SER A 299 -8.42 -8.13 -4.34
N PHE A 300 -8.04 -6.91 -3.94
CA PHE A 300 -7.71 -6.64 -2.54
C PHE A 300 -8.95 -6.72 -1.65
N LYS A 301 -10.11 -6.27 -2.13
CA LYS A 301 -11.40 -6.46 -1.44
C LYS A 301 -11.75 -7.94 -1.32
N ASP A 302 -11.63 -8.72 -2.39
CA ASP A 302 -11.90 -10.16 -2.39
C ASP A 302 -10.96 -10.89 -1.43
N LYS A 303 -9.65 -10.56 -1.43
CA LYS A 303 -8.66 -11.12 -0.48
C LYS A 303 -9.04 -10.79 0.97
N GLN A 304 -9.43 -9.56 1.27
CA GLN A 304 -9.87 -9.17 2.61
C GLN A 304 -11.18 -9.86 3.01
N PHE A 305 -12.11 -10.03 2.07
CA PHE A 305 -13.38 -10.69 2.27
C PHE A 305 -13.20 -12.18 2.60
N ILE A 306 -12.35 -12.89 1.83
CA ILE A 306 -11.98 -14.28 2.10
C ILE A 306 -11.27 -14.41 3.45
N GLN A 307 -10.36 -13.50 3.81
CA GLN A 307 -9.69 -13.52 5.11
C GLN A 307 -10.65 -13.32 6.30
N GLY A 308 -11.81 -12.68 6.08
CA GLY A 308 -12.81 -12.44 7.11
C GLY A 308 -13.69 -13.64 7.48
N SER A 309 -13.73 -14.69 6.65
CA SER A 309 -14.63 -15.84 6.83
C SER A 309 -13.93 -17.16 6.53
N LYS A 310 -13.98 -18.08 7.51
CA LYS A 310 -13.44 -19.44 7.33
C LYS A 310 -14.23 -20.24 6.30
N PHE A 311 -15.53 -20.01 6.21
CA PHE A 311 -16.39 -20.62 5.19
C PHE A 311 -15.92 -20.30 3.76
N LEU A 312 -15.57 -19.03 3.50
CA LEU A 312 -15.02 -18.63 2.19
C LEU A 312 -13.62 -19.21 1.93
N GLN A 313 -12.78 -19.31 2.96
CA GLN A 313 -11.44 -19.91 2.84
C GLN A 313 -11.52 -21.39 2.45
N ASP A 314 -12.46 -22.13 3.04
CA ASP A 314 -12.63 -23.56 2.76
C ASP A 314 -13.21 -23.79 1.35
N MET A 315 -14.11 -22.91 0.89
CA MET A 315 -14.72 -22.99 -0.45
C MET A 315 -13.82 -22.46 -1.58
N SER A 316 -12.82 -21.62 -1.27
CA SER A 316 -11.93 -21.00 -2.26
C SER A 316 -10.47 -20.90 -1.76
N PRO A 317 -9.72 -22.02 -1.74
CA PRO A 317 -8.36 -22.07 -1.18
C PRO A 317 -7.30 -21.35 -2.02
N LEU A 318 -7.52 -21.17 -3.33
CA LEU A 318 -6.57 -20.50 -4.22
C LEU A 318 -6.62 -18.98 -4.00
N GLN A 319 -5.64 -18.44 -3.26
CA GLN A 319 -5.42 -17.00 -3.15
C GLN A 319 -4.40 -16.55 -4.18
N TYR A 320 -4.84 -15.70 -5.11
CA TYR A 320 -3.97 -15.09 -6.09
C TYR A 320 -3.42 -13.77 -5.55
N ASP A 321 -2.11 -13.65 -5.37
CA ASP A 321 -1.49 -12.40 -4.95
C ASP A 321 -1.19 -11.51 -6.17
N ILE A 322 -2.11 -10.58 -6.44
CA ILE A 322 -1.95 -9.58 -7.49
C ILE A 322 -0.71 -8.72 -7.28
N GLY A 323 -0.36 -8.42 -6.01
CA GLY A 323 0.81 -7.61 -5.72
C GLY A 323 2.09 -8.31 -6.19
N ALA A 324 2.23 -9.60 -5.86
CA ALA A 324 3.36 -10.40 -6.32
C ALA A 324 3.39 -10.52 -7.86
N MET A 325 2.24 -10.68 -8.52
CA MET A 325 2.20 -10.75 -9.99
C MET A 325 2.65 -9.43 -10.65
N PHE A 326 2.22 -8.26 -10.18
CA PHE A 326 2.69 -7.00 -10.76
C PHE A 326 4.19 -6.81 -10.55
N LEU A 327 4.72 -7.22 -9.40
CA LEU A 327 6.17 -7.19 -9.14
C LEU A 327 6.92 -8.19 -10.02
N GLU A 328 6.33 -9.35 -10.33
CA GLU A 328 6.87 -10.30 -11.30
C GLU A 328 6.89 -9.72 -12.73
N VAL A 329 5.84 -9.01 -13.16
CA VAL A 329 5.85 -8.30 -14.46
C VAL A 329 6.97 -7.27 -14.51
N VAL A 330 7.24 -6.56 -13.40
CA VAL A 330 8.38 -5.64 -13.30
C VAL A 330 9.70 -6.39 -13.40
N ALA A 331 9.86 -7.53 -12.72
CA ALA A 331 11.07 -8.34 -12.81
C ALA A 331 11.31 -8.87 -14.24
N ASN A 332 10.25 -9.34 -14.91
CA ASN A 332 10.32 -9.85 -16.28
C ASN A 332 10.59 -8.73 -17.32
N SER A 333 10.36 -7.46 -16.98
CA SER A 333 10.59 -6.36 -17.91
C SER A 333 12.06 -6.12 -18.28
N VAL A 334 13.01 -6.74 -17.55
CA VAL A 334 14.46 -6.73 -17.85
C VAL A 334 14.75 -7.31 -19.24
N TYR A 335 13.91 -8.22 -19.73
CA TYR A 335 14.09 -8.94 -21.00
C TYR A 335 13.73 -8.12 -22.25
N GLY A 336 13.97 -6.81 -22.23
CA GLY A 336 13.77 -5.91 -23.36
C GLY A 336 12.34 -5.43 -23.57
N TRP A 337 11.50 -5.45 -22.53
CA TRP A 337 10.10 -5.00 -22.60
C TRP A 337 9.94 -3.48 -22.48
N ASP A 338 10.70 -2.70 -23.27
CA ASP A 338 10.65 -1.23 -23.29
C ASP A 338 9.22 -0.70 -23.54
N HIS A 339 8.53 -1.40 -24.44
CA HIS A 339 7.20 -1.95 -24.17
C HIS A 339 6.26 -1.29 -23.16
N VAL A 340 6.53 -1.69 -21.94
CA VAL A 340 5.62 -1.86 -20.82
C VAL A 340 5.95 -0.82 -19.76
N ILE A 341 7.21 -0.37 -19.75
CA ILE A 341 7.81 0.50 -18.74
C ILE A 341 6.99 1.77 -18.56
N GLN A 342 6.66 2.48 -19.64
CA GLN A 342 5.86 3.71 -19.57
C GLN A 342 4.48 3.46 -18.95
N GLY A 343 3.81 2.37 -19.36
CA GLY A 343 2.51 1.98 -18.82
C GLY A 343 2.58 1.61 -17.34
N LEU A 344 3.66 0.96 -16.89
CA LEU A 344 3.87 0.61 -15.48
C LEU A 344 4.14 1.83 -14.60
N VAL A 345 4.98 2.76 -15.07
CA VAL A 345 5.26 4.00 -14.34
C VAL A 345 3.98 4.80 -14.16
N GLU A 346 3.20 4.96 -15.23
CA GLU A 346 1.93 5.66 -15.17
C GLU A 346 0.91 4.93 -14.27
N LEU A 347 0.80 3.60 -14.35
CA LEU A 347 -0.05 2.81 -13.45
C LEU A 347 0.34 3.03 -11.98
N GLY A 348 1.63 2.98 -11.67
CA GLY A 348 2.15 3.19 -10.31
C GLY A 348 1.72 4.54 -9.74
N PHE A 349 1.88 5.62 -10.52
CA PHE A 349 1.41 6.94 -10.13
C PHE A 349 -0.12 7.02 -10.04
N ILE A 350 -0.87 6.44 -10.98
CA ILE A 350 -2.34 6.41 -10.94
C ILE A 350 -2.86 5.72 -9.66
N LEU A 351 -2.23 4.63 -9.24
CA LEU A 351 -2.58 3.93 -8.00
C LEU A 351 -2.31 4.80 -6.77
N MET A 352 -1.15 5.45 -6.70
CA MET A 352 -0.80 6.35 -5.60
C MET A 352 -1.69 7.60 -5.56
N ASP A 353 -1.96 8.24 -6.70
CA ASP A 353 -2.81 9.42 -6.81
C ASP A 353 -4.28 9.09 -6.47
N SER A 354 -4.76 7.91 -6.88
CA SER A 354 -6.14 7.49 -6.66
C SER A 354 -6.42 7.04 -5.24
N TYR A 355 -5.50 6.25 -4.67
CA TYR A 355 -5.68 5.53 -3.40
C TYR A 355 -4.78 6.01 -2.27
N GLY A 356 -4.02 7.09 -2.49
CA GLY A 356 -3.28 7.79 -1.45
C GLY A 356 -4.19 8.25 -0.32
N SER A 357 -3.60 8.46 0.86
CA SER A 357 -4.32 8.90 2.05
C SER A 357 -4.99 10.25 1.77
N LYS A 358 -6.30 10.29 1.54
CA LYS A 358 -7.03 11.56 1.35
C LYS A 358 -7.48 12.07 2.71
N ARG A 359 -7.15 13.32 3.06
CA ARG A 359 -7.85 14.03 4.14
C ARG A 359 -9.29 14.26 3.65
N PRO A 360 -10.34 13.82 4.36
CA PRO A 360 -11.69 14.24 4.03
C PRO A 360 -11.77 15.77 4.19
N PHE A 361 -12.20 16.45 3.12
CA PHE A 361 -12.32 17.90 3.09
C PHE A 361 -13.25 18.38 4.22
N GLY A 362 -12.75 19.24 5.11
CA GLY A 362 -13.53 19.86 6.19
C GLY A 362 -13.73 19.04 7.47
N GLY A 363 -13.22 17.81 7.57
CA GLY A 363 -13.28 17.00 8.79
C GLY A 363 -12.00 17.10 9.63
N LYS A 364 -12.12 17.16 10.96
CA LYS A 364 -11.03 16.71 11.84
C LYS A 364 -10.62 15.31 11.38
N ALA A 365 -9.34 14.96 11.54
CA ALA A 365 -8.89 13.59 11.40
C ALA A 365 -9.76 12.72 12.31
N THR A 366 -10.84 12.16 11.77
CA THR A 366 -11.60 11.12 12.41
C THR A 366 -10.58 10.05 12.67
N GLU A 367 -10.43 9.68 13.94
CA GLU A 367 -9.73 8.48 14.37
C GLU A 367 -10.17 7.36 13.44
N THR A 368 -9.38 7.16 12.41
CA THR A 368 -9.59 6.11 11.44
C THR A 368 -9.43 4.88 12.28
N ASN A 369 -10.52 4.12 12.46
CA ASN A 369 -10.47 2.76 12.97
C ASN A 369 -9.59 1.96 12.01
N HIS A 370 -8.28 2.08 12.19
CA HIS A 370 -7.25 1.36 11.49
C HIS A 370 -7.20 0.00 12.16
N GLY A 371 -7.94 -0.97 11.61
CA GLY A 371 -7.71 -2.36 11.97
C GLY A 371 -6.28 -2.77 11.62
N LEU A 372 -5.79 -3.86 12.22
CA LEU A 372 -4.51 -4.50 11.87
C LEU A 372 -4.39 -4.81 10.36
N SER A 373 -5.51 -5.01 9.66
CA SER A 373 -5.55 -5.17 8.21
C SER A 373 -5.47 -3.80 7.50
N LYS A 374 -4.39 -3.58 6.73
CA LYS A 374 -4.30 -2.45 5.79
C LYS A 374 -5.55 -2.45 4.90
N THR A 375 -6.19 -1.30 4.76
CA THR A 375 -7.38 -1.18 3.89
C THR A 375 -7.00 -1.51 2.43
N PRO A 376 -7.93 -1.99 1.60
CA PRO A 376 -7.66 -2.28 0.18
C PRO A 376 -7.09 -1.07 -0.58
N ALA A 377 -7.52 0.14 -0.21
CA ALA A 377 -6.96 1.39 -0.74
C ALA A 377 -5.49 1.59 -0.35
N GLN A 378 -5.14 1.36 0.93
CA GLN A 378 -3.74 1.42 1.37
C GLN A 378 -2.88 0.33 0.72
N GLN A 379 -3.41 -0.88 0.51
CA GLN A 379 -2.71 -1.95 -0.20
C GLN A 379 -2.48 -1.58 -1.68
N ALA A 380 -3.48 -1.01 -2.35
CA ALA A 380 -3.36 -0.55 -3.73
C ALA A 380 -2.36 0.62 -3.86
N CYS A 381 -2.38 1.58 -2.92
CA CYS A 381 -1.40 2.67 -2.90
C CYS A 381 0.01 2.15 -2.64
N LYS A 382 0.17 1.18 -1.73
CA LYS A 382 1.46 0.54 -1.47
C LYS A 382 1.96 -0.20 -2.71
N LEU A 383 1.09 -0.94 -3.39
CA LEU A 383 1.44 -1.61 -4.65
C LEU A 383 1.93 -0.60 -5.70
N GLY A 384 1.28 0.55 -5.83
CA GLY A 384 1.75 1.62 -6.73
C GLY A 384 3.17 2.11 -6.39
N ALA A 385 3.46 2.30 -5.10
CA ALA A 385 4.79 2.67 -4.64
C ALA A 385 5.83 1.55 -4.84
N ASP A 386 5.47 0.30 -4.55
CA ASP A 386 6.34 -0.87 -4.72
C ASP A 386 6.67 -1.08 -6.22
N ILE A 387 5.70 -0.93 -7.13
CA ILE A 387 5.91 -0.96 -8.59
C ILE A 387 6.92 0.12 -9.01
N LEU A 388 6.72 1.37 -8.59
CA LEU A 388 7.63 2.48 -8.95
C LEU A 388 9.04 2.27 -8.39
N LEU A 389 9.15 1.76 -7.16
CA LEU A 389 10.43 1.50 -6.51
C LEU A 389 11.21 0.38 -7.22
N GLU A 390 10.57 -0.74 -7.55
CA GLU A 390 11.23 -1.85 -8.24
C GLU A 390 11.62 -1.46 -9.67
N ILE A 391 10.76 -0.74 -10.39
CA ILE A 391 11.10 -0.22 -11.72
C ILE A 391 12.31 0.72 -11.66
N PHE A 392 12.37 1.58 -10.65
CA PHE A 392 13.51 2.48 -10.44
C PHE A 392 14.82 1.71 -10.21
N LYS A 393 14.78 0.59 -9.48
CA LYS A 393 15.95 -0.26 -9.26
C LYS A 393 16.41 -0.92 -10.55
N VAL A 394 15.47 -1.48 -11.32
CA VAL A 394 15.74 -2.27 -12.52
C VAL A 394 16.18 -1.41 -13.71
N HIS A 395 15.46 -0.34 -14.03
CA HIS A 395 15.62 0.38 -15.31
C HIS A 395 16.30 1.75 -15.14
N GLU A 396 17.54 1.86 -15.59
CA GLU A 396 18.33 3.09 -15.37
C GLU A 396 17.81 4.31 -16.13
N ARG A 397 17.29 4.11 -17.36
CA ARG A 397 16.91 5.18 -18.29
C ARG A 397 15.75 6.06 -17.80
N ILE A 398 14.88 5.50 -16.96
CA ILE A 398 13.65 6.16 -16.49
C ILE A 398 13.74 6.66 -15.04
N ARG A 399 14.87 6.42 -14.35
CA ARG A 399 15.09 6.88 -12.97
C ARG A 399 14.88 8.39 -12.83
N SER A 400 15.38 9.16 -13.79
CA SER A 400 15.29 10.63 -13.80
C SER A 400 13.86 11.14 -14.00
N GLU A 401 13.04 10.40 -14.74
CA GLU A 401 11.62 10.68 -14.97
C GLU A 401 10.79 10.35 -13.74
N ILE A 402 10.98 9.17 -13.13
CA ILE A 402 10.28 8.79 -11.88
C ILE A 402 10.58 9.82 -10.78
N LEU A 403 11.85 10.18 -10.59
CA LEU A 403 12.26 11.16 -9.58
C LEU A 403 11.57 12.51 -9.78
N GLU A 404 11.53 13.00 -11.02
CA GLU A 404 10.89 14.27 -11.36
C GLU A 404 9.37 14.22 -11.12
N GLN A 405 8.71 13.14 -11.53
CA GLN A 405 7.28 12.98 -11.30
C GLN A 405 6.92 12.85 -9.81
N VAL A 406 7.78 12.25 -8.98
CA VAL A 406 7.61 12.22 -7.52
C VAL A 406 7.81 13.63 -6.93
N LEU A 407 8.90 14.32 -7.27
CA LEU A 407 9.20 15.66 -6.76
C LEU A 407 8.13 16.68 -7.16
N ASN A 408 7.66 16.66 -8.41
CA ASN A 408 6.60 17.54 -8.90
C ASN A 408 5.32 17.37 -8.09
N ARG A 409 4.92 16.13 -7.76
CA ARG A 409 3.75 15.86 -6.90
C ARG A 409 3.98 16.32 -5.46
N VAL A 410 5.20 16.23 -4.95
CA VAL A 410 5.56 16.73 -3.61
C VAL A 410 5.47 18.26 -3.55
N ILE A 411 5.88 18.95 -4.61
CA ILE A 411 5.92 20.41 -4.67
C ILE A 411 4.54 21.01 -4.96
N THR A 412 3.78 20.41 -5.88
CA THR A 412 2.52 21.00 -6.39
C THR A 412 1.29 20.68 -5.54
N ASN A 413 1.25 19.52 -4.87
CA ASN A 413 0.05 19.06 -4.15
C ASN A 413 -0.01 19.55 -2.69
N ALA A 414 -0.07 20.87 -2.46
CA ALA A 414 -0.11 21.44 -1.11
C ALA A 414 -1.37 21.07 -0.28
N GLY A 415 -2.45 20.59 -0.92
CA GLY A 415 -3.74 20.30 -0.27
C GLY A 415 -4.01 18.84 0.12
N SER A 416 -3.29 17.86 -0.46
CA SER A 416 -3.48 16.43 -0.19
C SER A 416 -2.31 15.84 0.61
N PRO A 417 -2.52 14.84 1.48
CA PRO A 417 -1.43 14.19 2.19
C PRO A 417 -0.38 13.58 1.24
N ILE A 418 0.87 14.06 1.34
CA ILE A 418 2.00 13.69 0.47
C ILE A 418 2.85 12.57 1.10
N SER A 419 2.50 12.07 2.29
CA SER A 419 3.31 11.10 3.06
C SER A 419 3.77 9.90 2.21
N ASN A 420 2.87 9.34 1.41
CA ASN A 420 3.16 8.15 0.61
C ASN A 420 4.20 8.44 -0.50
N PHE A 421 4.21 9.66 -1.06
CA PHE A 421 5.24 10.08 -2.02
C PHE A 421 6.57 10.39 -1.34
N LEU A 422 6.55 10.92 -0.12
CA LEU A 422 7.75 11.15 0.70
C LEU A 422 8.38 9.82 1.13
N ASP A 423 7.58 8.81 1.47
CA ASP A 423 8.05 7.46 1.79
C ASP A 423 8.67 6.78 0.56
N LEU A 424 8.05 6.94 -0.62
CA LEU A 424 8.62 6.48 -1.89
C LEU A 424 9.93 7.20 -2.19
N LEU A 425 9.99 8.53 -2.07
CA LEU A 425 11.20 9.31 -2.27
C LEU A 425 12.32 8.87 -1.32
N SER A 426 12.00 8.67 -0.04
CA SER A 426 12.95 8.16 0.95
C SER A 426 13.47 6.78 0.55
N SER A 427 12.59 5.89 0.09
CA SER A 427 12.96 4.53 -0.33
C SER A 427 13.85 4.54 -1.58
N ILE A 428 13.52 5.41 -2.56
CA ILE A 428 14.34 5.64 -3.76
C ILE A 428 15.74 6.14 -3.35
N ILE A 429 15.82 7.14 -2.48
CA ILE A 429 17.09 7.71 -2.03
C ILE A 429 17.94 6.72 -1.26
N ILE A 430 17.32 5.92 -0.38
CA ILE A 430 18.03 4.86 0.37
C ILE A 430 18.53 3.76 -0.56
N SER A 431 17.78 3.42 -1.62
CA SER A 431 18.14 2.34 -2.54
C SER A 431 19.39 2.63 -3.38
N ALA A 432 19.58 3.86 -3.84
CA ALA A 432 20.70 4.23 -4.72
C ALA A 432 21.20 5.67 -4.49
N PRO A 433 21.79 5.99 -3.32
CA PRO A 433 22.17 7.35 -2.97
C PRO A 433 23.33 7.91 -3.82
N LEU A 434 24.26 7.06 -4.25
CA LEU A 434 25.41 7.46 -5.08
C LEU A 434 25.00 7.87 -6.50
N PHE A 435 23.98 7.22 -7.08
CA PHE A 435 23.49 7.58 -8.42
C PHE A 435 22.76 8.93 -8.39
N LEU A 436 21.96 9.17 -7.36
CA LEU A 436 21.18 10.41 -7.21
C LEU A 436 22.05 11.64 -6.97
N GLN A 437 23.33 11.45 -6.63
CA GLN A 437 24.32 12.54 -6.62
C GLN A 437 24.47 13.17 -8.02
N ASN A 438 24.40 12.38 -9.09
CA ASN A 438 24.52 12.88 -10.46
C ASN A 438 23.27 13.65 -10.92
N SER A 439 22.10 13.32 -10.36
CA SER A 439 20.84 14.03 -10.59
C SER A 439 20.53 15.07 -9.50
N SER A 440 21.56 15.58 -8.79
CA SER A 440 21.38 16.49 -7.65
C SER A 440 20.67 17.79 -8.01
N SER A 441 20.76 18.25 -9.26
CA SER A 441 20.16 19.53 -9.69
C SER A 441 18.66 19.58 -9.43
N LYS A 442 17.91 18.53 -9.81
CA LYS A 442 16.45 18.47 -9.62
C LYS A 442 16.04 18.50 -8.14
N ILE A 443 16.82 17.84 -7.28
CA ILE A 443 16.58 17.85 -5.83
C ILE A 443 16.92 19.22 -5.24
N THR A 444 18.00 19.85 -5.72
CA THR A 444 18.38 21.21 -5.30
C THR A 444 17.35 22.25 -5.74
N GLU A 445 16.77 22.13 -6.93
CA GLU A 445 15.65 22.98 -7.39
C GLU A 445 14.43 22.85 -6.47
N ALA A 446 14.15 21.65 -5.94
CA ALA A 446 13.08 21.46 -4.97
C ALA A 446 13.31 22.26 -3.66
N PHE A 447 14.56 22.60 -3.31
CA PHE A 447 14.86 23.43 -2.14
C PHE A 447 14.33 24.84 -2.30
N ASP A 448 14.39 25.43 -3.50
CA ASP A 448 13.92 26.80 -3.74
C ASP A 448 12.42 26.97 -3.44
N HIS A 449 11.66 25.88 -3.49
CA HIS A 449 10.24 25.87 -3.17
C HIS A 449 9.93 25.74 -1.66
N PHE A 450 10.91 25.55 -0.78
CA PHE A 450 10.69 25.31 0.65
C PHE A 450 9.90 26.40 1.36
N SER A 451 10.07 27.65 0.94
CA SER A 451 9.33 28.78 1.53
C SER A 451 7.81 28.70 1.30
N PHE A 452 7.38 27.98 0.26
CA PHE A 452 5.97 27.87 -0.15
C PHE A 452 5.31 26.56 0.29
N LEU A 453 6.09 25.60 0.79
CA LEU A 453 5.60 24.28 1.17
C LEU A 453 5.12 24.25 2.63
N PRO A 454 4.11 23.43 2.95
CA PRO A 454 3.73 23.17 4.34
C PRO A 454 4.88 22.59 5.14
N LEU A 455 4.96 22.94 6.44
CA LEU A 455 6.01 22.48 7.35
C LEU A 455 6.19 20.95 7.36
N ASP A 456 5.07 20.21 7.37
CA ASP A 456 5.09 18.74 7.40
C ASP A 456 5.80 18.16 6.16
N THR A 457 5.54 18.75 4.99
CA THR A 457 6.18 18.35 3.72
C THR A 457 7.67 18.66 3.74
N VAL A 458 8.06 19.84 4.22
CA VAL A 458 9.47 20.23 4.33
C VAL A 458 10.21 19.29 5.29
N GLN A 459 9.65 18.98 6.45
CA GLN A 459 10.25 18.05 7.40
C GLN A 459 10.40 16.64 6.81
N GLY A 460 9.40 16.16 6.08
CA GLY A 460 9.46 14.87 5.40
C GLY A 460 10.53 14.83 4.30
N LEU A 461 10.60 15.88 3.47
CA LEU A 461 11.58 16.00 2.40
C LEU A 461 13.01 16.11 2.95
N LEU A 462 13.21 16.92 3.97
CA LEU A 462 14.50 17.05 4.67
C LEU A 462 14.97 15.71 5.26
N LYS A 463 14.06 14.91 5.84
CA LYS A 463 14.37 13.56 6.34
C LYS A 463 14.70 12.59 5.20
N ALA A 464 13.94 12.62 4.11
CA ALA A 464 14.17 11.75 2.95
C ALA A 464 15.51 12.03 2.25
N VAL A 465 15.90 13.31 2.12
CA VAL A 465 17.14 13.75 1.44
C VAL A 465 18.37 13.66 2.34
N GLN A 466 18.20 13.36 3.63
CA GLN A 466 19.28 13.25 4.61
C GLN A 466 20.48 12.37 4.16
N PRO A 467 20.29 11.19 3.53
CA PRO A 467 21.41 10.40 3.03
C PRO A 467 22.25 11.13 1.97
N LEU A 468 21.61 11.92 1.09
CA LEU A 468 22.30 12.67 0.03
C LEU A 468 23.08 13.87 0.60
N LEU A 469 22.55 14.53 1.62
CA LEU A 469 23.23 15.65 2.30
C LEU A 469 24.54 15.22 2.97
N LYS A 470 24.66 13.94 3.37
CA LYS A 470 25.91 13.40 3.92
C LYS A 470 26.99 13.14 2.86
N ILE A 471 26.58 12.96 1.60
CA ILE A 471 27.48 12.60 0.50
C ILE A 471 27.90 13.85 -0.30
N SER A 472 26.95 14.75 -0.60
CA SER A 472 27.16 15.89 -1.49
C SER A 472 27.29 17.23 -0.72
N MET A 473 28.50 17.81 -0.74
CA MET A 473 28.75 19.13 -0.15
C MET A 473 28.03 20.26 -0.89
N SER A 474 27.98 20.23 -2.22
CA SER A 474 27.32 21.29 -3.01
C SER A 474 25.81 21.35 -2.77
N MET A 475 25.16 20.19 -2.60
CA MET A 475 23.74 20.12 -2.24
C MET A 475 23.50 20.68 -0.84
N ARG A 476 24.39 20.37 0.11
CA ARG A 476 24.35 20.90 1.48
C ARG A 476 24.49 22.43 1.49
N ASP A 477 25.45 22.98 0.76
CA ASP A 477 25.69 24.43 0.69
C ASP A 477 24.51 25.17 0.05
N SER A 478 23.91 24.58 -0.99
CA SER A 478 22.69 25.10 -1.62
C SER A 478 21.51 25.11 -0.63
N LEU A 479 21.32 24.01 0.12
CA LEU A 479 20.30 23.93 1.17
C LEU A 479 20.52 25.00 2.25
N ILE A 480 21.75 25.15 2.76
CA ILE A 480 22.07 26.16 3.78
C ILE A 480 21.72 27.56 3.28
N LEU A 481 22.06 27.88 2.04
CA LEU A 481 21.78 29.19 1.43
C LEU A 481 20.27 29.46 1.40
N VAL A 482 19.48 28.48 0.97
CA VAL A 482 18.01 28.57 0.94
C VAL A 482 17.42 28.71 2.35
N LEU A 483 17.91 27.92 3.32
CA LEU A 483 17.46 28.01 4.72
C LEU A 483 17.80 29.37 5.32
N ARG A 484 19.00 29.92 5.06
CA ARG A 484 19.39 31.27 5.49
C ARG A 484 18.42 32.30 4.93
N LYS A 485 18.12 32.27 3.62
CA LYS A 485 17.13 33.17 3.01
C LYS A 485 15.74 33.02 3.65
N SER A 486 15.31 31.79 3.89
CA SER A 486 13.99 31.48 4.46
C SER A 486 13.81 32.01 5.89
N MET A 487 14.89 32.13 6.67
CA MET A 487 14.87 32.77 8.01
C MET A 487 14.46 34.24 7.98
N PHE A 488 14.68 34.94 6.86
CA PHE A 488 14.33 36.35 6.67
C PHE A 488 13.04 36.54 5.86
N SER A 489 12.37 35.45 5.46
CA SER A 489 11.10 35.52 4.75
C SER A 489 10.04 36.21 5.63
N GLY A 490 9.12 36.94 4.99
CA GLY A 490 7.96 37.52 5.66
C GLY A 490 6.97 36.45 6.17
N GLN A 491 6.95 35.28 5.54
CA GLN A 491 6.03 34.18 5.86
C GLN A 491 6.50 33.38 7.08
N LEU A 492 5.57 33.10 8.01
CA LEU A 492 5.86 32.37 9.24
C LEU A 492 6.21 30.89 8.97
N ASP A 493 5.55 30.23 8.02
CA ASP A 493 5.84 28.83 7.68
C ASP A 493 7.21 28.66 7.01
N ALA A 494 7.65 29.63 6.20
CA ALA A 494 9.01 29.64 5.64
C ALA A 494 10.08 29.74 6.75
N ARG A 495 9.86 30.56 7.79
CA ARG A 495 10.77 30.66 8.94
C ARG A 495 10.77 29.38 9.77
N LYS A 496 9.61 28.76 9.98
CA LYS A 496 9.49 27.44 10.62
C LYS A 496 10.25 26.35 9.84
N ALA A 497 10.05 26.30 8.52
CA ALA A 497 10.78 25.40 7.63
C ALA A 497 12.30 25.58 7.73
N ALA A 498 12.76 26.84 7.80
CA ALA A 498 14.17 27.17 7.98
C ALA A 498 14.73 26.64 9.31
N VAL A 499 14.02 26.86 10.41
CA VAL A 499 14.40 26.35 11.74
C VAL A 499 14.44 24.82 11.76
N ALA A 500 13.43 24.16 11.20
CA ALA A 500 13.42 22.69 11.08
C ALA A 500 14.63 22.16 10.28
N GLY A 501 14.99 22.84 9.19
CA GLY A 501 16.17 22.52 8.37
C GLY A 501 17.48 22.67 9.14
N PHE A 502 17.70 23.82 9.77
CA PHE A 502 18.93 24.05 10.56
C PHE A 502 19.06 23.10 11.74
N LEU A 503 17.96 22.81 12.46
CA LEU A 503 17.94 21.81 13.53
C LEU A 503 18.29 20.42 13.00
N LEU A 504 17.80 20.02 11.83
CA LEU A 504 18.15 18.74 11.23
C LEU A 504 19.62 18.67 10.82
N LEU A 505 20.18 19.75 10.27
CA LEU A 505 21.61 19.83 9.96
C LEU A 505 22.44 19.63 11.23
N LEU A 506 22.16 20.40 12.29
CA LEU A 506 22.88 20.29 13.57
C LEU A 506 22.77 18.90 14.22
N LYS A 507 21.65 18.17 14.02
CA LYS A 507 21.48 16.79 14.51
C LYS A 507 22.38 15.76 13.82
N ASN A 508 22.85 16.05 12.60
CA ASN A 508 23.50 15.07 11.74
C ASN A 508 24.98 15.36 11.45
N PHE A 509 25.37 16.63 11.43
CA PHE A 509 26.75 17.06 11.30
C PHE A 509 27.34 17.23 12.69
N LYS A 510 28.02 16.17 13.17
CA LYS A 510 28.73 16.23 14.45
C LYS A 510 29.98 17.07 14.30
N VAL A 511 30.26 17.87 15.30
CA VAL A 511 31.61 18.37 15.52
C VAL A 511 32.38 17.18 16.11
N LEU A 512 33.37 16.68 15.39
CA LEU A 512 34.33 15.71 15.91
C LEU A 512 35.38 16.56 16.65
N GLY A 513 35.69 16.17 17.89
CA GLY A 513 36.41 17.05 18.81
C GLY A 513 37.78 17.43 18.28
N SER A 514 37.93 18.69 17.90
CA SER A 514 39.23 19.32 17.78
C SER A 514 39.74 19.72 19.17
N LEU A 515 40.96 19.32 19.49
CA LEU A 515 41.71 19.86 20.62
C LEU A 515 41.79 21.40 20.51
N SER A 516 41.52 22.05 21.65
CA SER A 516 41.87 23.43 22.04
C SER A 516 41.88 24.53 20.96
N SER A 517 40.78 25.27 20.87
CA SER A 517 40.67 26.51 20.07
C SER A 517 41.19 27.74 20.83
N SER A 518 42.50 28.00 20.80
CA SER A 518 43.05 29.31 21.22
C SER A 518 43.47 30.21 20.05
N GLN A 519 43.14 29.87 18.80
CA GLN A 519 43.50 30.69 17.62
C GLN A 519 42.40 30.89 16.55
N CYS A 520 41.11 30.82 16.90
CA CYS A 520 40.04 31.14 15.93
C CYS A 520 39.57 32.61 16.06
N SER A 521 40.44 33.55 15.68
CA SER A 521 40.12 35.00 15.63
C SER A 521 40.24 35.61 14.22
N GLN A 522 40.22 34.79 13.17
CA GLN A 522 40.19 35.27 11.78
C GLN A 522 39.12 34.46 11.03
N ALA A 523 38.02 35.12 10.69
CA ALA A 523 37.02 34.58 9.78
C ALA A 523 37.69 34.29 8.43
N ILE A 524 37.87 33.02 8.09
CA ILE A 524 38.39 32.63 6.78
C ILE A 524 37.24 32.69 5.78
N GLY A 525 37.13 33.83 5.10
CA GLY A 525 36.61 33.85 3.74
C GLY A 525 37.65 33.21 2.82
N ALA A 526 37.33 32.07 2.21
CA ALA A 526 38.15 31.49 1.15
C ALA A 526 37.24 30.99 0.02
N VAL A 527 37.12 31.83 -1.01
CA VAL A 527 36.51 31.51 -2.32
C VAL A 527 37.48 30.73 -3.23
N GLN A 528 38.67 30.36 -2.75
CA GLN A 528 39.66 29.62 -3.55
C GLN A 528 40.33 28.52 -2.73
N VAL A 529 39.64 27.39 -2.57
CA VAL A 529 40.31 26.09 -2.40
C VAL A 529 39.52 25.10 -3.25
N GLN A 530 39.88 25.03 -4.52
CA GLN A 530 39.45 23.94 -5.40
C GLN A 530 40.60 22.93 -5.44
N VAL A 531 40.22 21.66 -5.27
CA VAL A 531 41.04 20.47 -5.46
C VAL A 531 42.06 20.22 -4.34
N ASP A 532 41.62 19.58 -3.26
CA ASP A 532 42.45 18.52 -2.71
C ASP A 532 41.62 17.33 -2.22
N VAL A 533 42.23 16.17 -2.38
CA VAL A 533 41.63 14.84 -2.44
C VAL A 533 40.94 14.45 -1.12
N HIS A 534 39.71 13.92 -1.25
CA HIS A 534 38.95 13.10 -0.31
C HIS A 534 39.73 12.64 0.97
N THR A 535 39.13 12.88 2.14
CA THR A 535 39.27 12.13 3.43
C THR A 535 39.91 12.79 4.67
N ARG A 536 39.90 14.11 4.83
CA ARG A 536 39.93 14.70 6.20
C ARG A 536 38.82 15.72 6.39
N TYR A 537 37.79 15.31 7.11
CA TYR A 537 36.78 16.22 7.66
C TYR A 537 37.51 17.35 8.38
N ASN A 538 37.38 18.59 7.91
CA ASN A 538 38.01 19.73 8.55
C ASN A 538 37.23 20.06 9.83
N GLU A 539 37.64 19.49 10.96
CA GLU A 539 36.93 19.51 12.25
C GLU A 539 36.64 20.94 12.71
N ALA A 540 37.64 21.82 12.63
CA ALA A 540 37.52 23.24 12.96
C ALA A 540 36.52 23.97 12.04
N ALA A 541 36.43 23.58 10.77
CA ALA A 541 35.45 24.16 9.84
C ALA A 541 34.02 23.71 10.18
N ASN A 542 33.83 22.45 10.62
CA ASN A 542 32.54 21.94 11.06
C ASN A 542 32.09 22.58 12.38
N GLU A 543 33.02 22.84 13.31
CA GLU A 543 32.73 23.56 14.55
C GLU A 543 32.27 24.98 14.27
N ALA A 544 33.07 25.76 13.53
CA ALA A 544 32.74 27.14 13.17
C ALA A 544 31.39 27.21 12.41
N PHE A 545 31.14 26.25 11.53
CA PHE A 545 29.87 26.12 10.82
C PHE A 545 28.68 25.85 11.75
N CYS A 546 28.80 24.93 12.72
CA CYS A 546 27.74 24.65 13.69
C CYS A 546 27.45 25.88 14.58
N LEU A 547 28.50 26.60 14.98
CA LEU A 547 28.37 27.84 15.75
C LEU A 547 27.73 28.97 14.92
N GLU A 548 28.01 29.07 13.62
CA GLU A 548 27.36 30.02 12.72
C GLU A 548 25.85 29.73 12.56
N ILE A 549 25.47 28.44 12.46
CA ILE A 549 24.06 28.04 12.46
C ILE A 549 23.41 28.41 13.79
N LEU A 550 24.04 28.10 14.93
CA LEU A 550 23.51 28.49 16.25
C LEU A 550 23.39 30.00 16.40
N GLY A 551 24.34 30.77 15.89
CA GLY A 551 24.27 32.23 15.81
C GLY A 551 23.08 32.71 14.98
N SER A 552 22.81 32.06 13.86
CA SER A 552 21.62 32.32 13.02
C SER A 552 20.32 31.95 13.75
N LEU A 553 20.28 30.81 14.44
CA LEU A 553 19.14 30.35 15.24
C LEU A 553 18.87 31.25 16.46
N ARG A 554 19.89 31.90 17.03
CA ARG A 554 19.69 32.86 18.13
C ARG A 554 18.74 33.99 17.74
N ARG A 555 18.73 34.40 16.47
CA ARG A 555 17.79 35.40 15.95
C ARG A 555 16.33 34.93 15.99
N CYS A 556 16.07 33.62 15.99
CA CYS A 556 14.69 33.11 16.14
C CYS A 556 14.08 33.44 17.50
N LEU A 557 14.89 33.63 18.54
CA LEU A 557 14.43 33.99 19.89
C LEU A 557 13.77 35.38 19.95
N SER A 558 14.01 36.24 18.95
CA SER A 558 13.31 37.53 18.82
C SER A 558 12.09 37.48 17.90
N GLN A 559 11.81 36.33 17.25
CA GLN A 559 10.69 36.18 16.32
C GLN A 559 9.38 35.77 17.03
N GLN A 560 8.38 35.33 16.27
CA GLN A 560 7.07 34.91 16.75
C GLN A 560 7.11 33.62 17.58
N VAL A 561 6.10 33.44 18.46
CA VAL A 561 6.01 32.33 19.42
C VAL A 561 6.19 30.95 18.80
N ASP A 562 5.57 30.68 17.65
CA ASP A 562 5.64 29.35 17.03
C ASP A 562 7.06 28.99 16.57
N VAL A 563 7.87 29.98 16.19
CA VAL A 563 9.27 29.77 15.78
C VAL A 563 10.12 29.47 17.02
N ARG A 564 9.87 30.19 18.13
CA ARG A 564 10.55 29.94 19.42
C ARG A 564 10.23 28.57 19.96
N LEU A 565 8.96 28.18 19.93
CA LEU A 565 8.49 26.86 20.35
C LEU A 565 9.22 25.74 19.58
N MET A 566 9.26 25.84 18.25
CA MET A 566 9.99 24.87 17.42
C MET A 566 11.49 24.82 17.74
N LEU A 567 12.10 25.98 18.03
CA LEU A 567 13.50 26.04 18.42
C LEU A 567 13.72 25.30 19.76
N TYR A 568 12.91 25.55 20.78
CA TYR A 568 13.03 24.90 22.09
C TYR A 568 12.85 23.38 22.01
N GLU A 569 11.86 22.90 21.26
CA GLU A 569 11.66 21.46 21.02
C GLU A 569 12.87 20.82 20.30
N GLY A 570 13.52 21.57 19.40
CA GLY A 570 14.64 21.08 18.60
C GLY A 570 16.00 21.11 19.29
N LEU A 571 16.26 22.12 20.14
CA LEU A 571 17.57 22.34 20.76
C LEU A 571 17.98 21.16 21.66
N TYR A 572 17.04 20.59 22.41
CA TYR A 572 17.30 19.41 23.24
C TYR A 572 17.76 18.21 22.40
N ASP A 573 17.08 17.93 21.28
CA ASP A 573 17.46 16.85 20.36
C ASP A 573 18.84 17.06 19.72
N VAL A 574 19.19 18.32 19.40
CA VAL A 574 20.52 18.67 18.89
C VAL A 574 21.57 18.38 19.95
N LEU A 575 21.36 18.83 21.18
CA LEU A 575 22.28 18.64 22.30
C LEU A 575 22.54 17.15 22.58
N ARG A 576 21.50 16.30 22.54
CA ARG A 576 21.64 14.85 22.72
C ARG A 576 22.51 14.17 21.65
N ARG A 577 22.53 14.70 20.42
CA ARG A 577 23.27 14.11 19.29
C ARG A 577 24.66 14.74 19.08
N ASN A 578 24.82 16.01 19.46
CA ASN A 578 26.03 16.79 19.28
C ASN A 578 26.40 17.48 20.61
N SER A 579 27.06 16.73 21.47
CA SER A 579 27.38 17.11 22.87
C SER A 579 28.25 18.36 22.98
N GLN A 580 29.09 18.63 21.98
CA GLN A 580 30.00 19.78 21.95
C GLN A 580 29.25 21.12 21.84
N LEU A 581 28.01 21.11 21.35
CA LEU A 581 27.17 22.30 21.29
C LEU A 581 26.46 22.62 22.61
N SER A 582 26.60 21.76 23.63
CA SER A 582 25.87 21.88 24.90
C SER A 582 26.10 23.24 25.58
N ASN A 583 27.35 23.71 25.66
CA ASN A 583 27.70 24.99 26.26
C ASN A 583 27.07 26.17 25.50
N SER A 584 27.15 26.19 24.18
CA SER A 584 26.58 27.25 23.33
C SER A 584 25.05 27.30 23.42
N ILE A 585 24.40 26.14 23.48
CA ILE A 585 22.94 26.02 23.65
C ILE A 585 22.53 26.51 25.04
N LEU A 586 23.16 26.02 26.11
CA LEU A 586 22.86 26.43 27.49
C LEU A 586 23.11 27.92 27.73
N LYS A 587 24.21 28.49 27.20
CA LYS A 587 24.47 29.94 27.25
C LYS A 587 23.37 30.75 26.57
N THR A 588 22.85 30.25 25.44
CA THR A 588 21.75 30.90 24.69
C THR A 588 20.42 30.78 25.43
N LEU A 589 20.14 29.65 26.11
CA LEU A 589 18.94 29.49 26.93
C LEU A 589 19.00 30.32 28.21
N LEU A 590 20.16 30.42 28.85
CA LEU A 590 20.39 31.25 30.04
C LEU A 590 20.18 32.73 29.72
N SER A 591 20.77 33.23 28.62
CA SER A 591 20.58 34.64 28.24
C SER A 591 19.11 34.95 28.00
N GLN A 592 18.36 34.04 27.39
CA GLN A 592 16.92 34.17 27.23
C GLN A 592 16.18 34.15 28.59
N MET A 593 16.54 33.23 29.50
CA MET A 593 15.89 33.09 30.80
C MET A 593 16.07 34.33 31.70
N LYS A 594 17.24 34.99 31.64
CA LYS A 594 17.51 36.21 32.41
C LYS A 594 16.54 37.36 32.09
N TYR A 595 15.94 37.40 30.90
CA TYR A 595 14.95 38.43 30.55
C TYR A 595 13.60 38.26 31.28
N TYR A 596 13.27 37.04 31.67
CA TYR A 596 11.97 36.68 32.26
C TYR A 596 12.07 36.31 33.74
N TYR A 597 13.26 36.01 34.26
CA TYR A 597 13.49 35.77 35.69
C TYR A 597 13.49 37.06 36.51
N GLU A 598 12.91 37.00 37.71
CA GLU A 598 13.07 38.06 38.70
C GLU A 598 14.23 37.77 39.65
N THR A 599 15.21 38.68 39.69
CA THR A 599 16.46 38.51 40.44
C THR A 599 16.31 38.76 41.93
N GLU A 600 15.31 39.56 42.32
CA GLU A 600 15.05 39.84 43.74
C GLU A 600 14.46 38.61 44.44
N PRO A 601 15.10 38.12 45.53
CA PRO A 601 14.74 36.83 46.15
C PRO A 601 13.40 36.84 46.89
N ASP A 602 12.94 38.01 47.33
CA ASP A 602 11.68 38.16 48.08
C ASP A 602 10.51 38.62 47.20
N LEU A 603 10.76 38.94 45.92
CA LEU A 603 9.70 39.36 45.01
C LEU A 603 8.94 38.15 44.46
N LEU A 604 7.63 38.17 44.65
CA LEU A 604 6.67 37.21 44.11
C LEU A 604 5.82 37.94 43.05
N PRO A 605 5.52 37.32 41.89
CA PRO A 605 5.95 35.99 41.45
C PRO A 605 7.40 35.98 40.89
N PRO A 606 8.07 34.81 40.87
CA PRO A 606 9.48 34.71 40.44
C PRO A 606 9.73 34.94 38.94
N ILE A 607 8.67 35.16 38.15
CA ILE A 607 8.71 35.23 36.70
C ILE A 607 7.89 36.42 36.19
N LYS A 608 8.48 37.17 35.25
CA LYS A 608 7.91 38.35 34.58
C LYS A 608 6.91 37.94 33.49
N LEU A 609 5.71 37.52 33.88
CA LEU A 609 4.64 37.10 32.96
C LEU A 609 4.25 38.18 31.94
N GLN A 610 4.22 39.46 32.35
CA GLN A 610 3.87 40.58 31.47
C GLN A 610 4.77 40.68 30.23
N ARG A 611 6.05 40.28 30.34
CA ARG A 611 6.99 40.27 29.20
C ARG A 611 6.74 39.15 28.20
N CYS A 612 5.89 38.18 28.54
CA CYS A 612 5.57 37.05 27.66
C CYS A 612 4.47 37.40 26.64
N ILE A 613 3.81 38.56 26.76
CA ILE A 613 2.68 38.97 25.93
C ILE A 613 3.04 40.20 25.09
N LEU A 614 2.52 40.22 23.86
CA LEU A 614 2.58 41.38 22.97
C LEU A 614 1.16 41.89 22.69
N ALA A 615 0.89 43.15 23.03
CA ALA A 615 -0.37 43.82 22.70
C ALA A 615 -0.19 44.68 21.43
N GLN A 616 -0.83 44.30 20.32
CA GLN A 616 -0.83 45.07 19.07
C GLN A 616 -2.27 45.42 18.67
N ARG A 617 -2.62 46.71 18.69
CA ARG A 617 -3.86 47.30 18.12
C ARG A 617 -5.11 46.41 18.29
N ASP A 618 -5.41 46.03 19.53
CA ASP A 618 -6.58 45.22 19.97
C ASP A 618 -6.43 43.68 19.90
N GLN A 619 -5.28 43.15 19.44
CA GLN A 619 -4.95 41.73 19.53
C GLN A 619 -3.86 41.47 20.56
N ILE A 620 -4.13 40.52 21.46
CA ILE A 620 -3.21 40.07 22.50
C ILE A 620 -2.68 38.70 22.09
N CYS A 621 -1.38 38.64 21.84
CA CYS A 621 -0.72 37.43 21.38
C CYS A 621 0.38 37.02 22.36
N LEU A 622 0.49 35.72 22.61
CA LEU A 622 1.63 35.15 23.31
C LEU A 622 2.88 35.36 22.45
N GLN A 623 3.93 35.93 23.05
CA GLN A 623 5.21 36.19 22.40
C GLN A 623 6.25 35.15 22.84
N GLU A 624 6.36 34.88 24.14
CA GLU A 624 7.32 33.92 24.71
C GLU A 624 6.60 32.70 25.31
N PRO A 625 6.83 31.48 24.80
CA PRO A 625 6.31 30.26 25.40
C PRO A 625 7.21 29.83 26.57
N LEU A 626 7.20 30.62 27.65
CA LEU A 626 8.10 30.50 28.80
C LEU A 626 8.17 29.09 29.40
N ALA A 627 7.03 28.40 29.49
CA ALA A 627 7.01 27.03 30.00
C ALA A 627 7.83 26.08 29.11
N HIS A 628 7.85 26.27 27.79
CA HIS A 628 8.68 25.47 26.87
C HIS A 628 10.17 25.84 26.98
N LEU A 629 10.49 27.12 27.24
CA LEU A 629 11.87 27.55 27.55
C LEU A 629 12.39 26.83 28.80
N LEU A 630 11.61 26.83 29.88
CA LEU A 630 11.96 26.11 31.11
C LEU A 630 12.07 24.60 30.87
N CYS A 631 11.17 24.03 30.08
CA CYS A 631 11.21 22.62 29.71
C CYS A 631 12.53 22.27 29.00
N CYS A 632 12.92 23.09 28.00
CA CYS A 632 14.17 22.93 27.28
C CYS A 632 15.39 23.07 28.20
N ILE A 633 15.40 24.07 29.10
CA ILE A 633 16.47 24.24 30.09
C ILE A 633 16.58 23.02 30.99
N HIS A 634 15.45 22.58 31.55
CA HIS A 634 15.39 21.43 32.43
C HIS A 634 15.94 20.17 31.76
N HIS A 635 15.46 19.82 30.56
CA HIS A 635 15.90 18.61 29.86
C HIS A 635 17.38 18.69 29.45
N CYS A 636 17.86 19.84 29.00
CA CYS A 636 19.28 20.06 28.69
C CYS A 636 20.18 19.91 29.94
N LEU A 637 19.78 20.48 31.08
CA LEU A 637 20.52 20.32 32.35
C LEU A 637 20.49 18.88 32.87
N ALA A 638 19.34 18.22 32.81
CA ALA A 638 19.18 16.84 33.24
C ALA A 638 20.07 15.89 32.43
N TRP A 639 20.13 16.08 31.11
CA TRP A 639 21.03 15.34 30.24
C TRP A 639 22.49 15.61 30.60
N TYR A 640 22.89 16.88 30.77
CA TYR A 640 24.27 17.24 31.10
C TYR A 640 24.73 16.63 32.44
N LYS A 641 23.91 16.74 33.49
CA LYS A 641 24.19 16.11 34.79
C LYS A 641 24.34 14.59 34.69
N SER A 642 23.50 13.93 33.88
CA SER A 642 23.55 12.48 33.67
C SER A 642 24.80 12.05 32.89
N THR A 643 25.21 12.82 31.87
CA THR A 643 26.39 12.52 31.05
C THR A 643 27.70 12.82 31.80
N LEU A 644 27.76 13.88 32.61
CA LEU A 644 28.90 14.16 33.50
C LEU A 644 29.15 13.03 34.50
N ALA A 645 28.09 12.48 35.10
CA ALA A 645 28.20 11.38 36.06
C ALA A 645 28.82 10.11 35.42
N LEU A 646 28.68 9.94 34.10
CA LEU A 646 29.32 8.86 33.35
C LEU A 646 30.79 9.15 33.01
N HIS A 647 31.17 10.41 32.81
CA HIS A 647 32.55 10.81 32.47
C HIS A 647 33.45 10.99 33.70
N GLN A 648 32.89 11.31 34.88
CA GLN A 648 33.62 11.34 36.15
C GLN A 648 34.14 9.97 36.62
N GLN A 649 33.77 8.88 35.95
CA GLN A 649 34.38 7.56 36.16
C GLN A 649 35.58 7.27 35.26
N ALA A 650 35.93 8.15 34.31
CA ALA A 650 36.89 7.84 33.24
C ALA A 650 38.18 8.67 33.23
N GLU A 651 38.25 9.91 33.71
CA GLU A 651 39.52 10.66 33.77
C GLU A 651 39.40 11.90 34.69
N ASP A 652 40.44 12.12 35.52
CA ASP A 652 40.70 13.36 36.26
C ASP A 652 41.25 14.39 35.26
N ASP A 653 40.49 15.41 34.88
CA ASP A 653 41.03 16.56 34.15
C ASP A 653 40.51 17.89 34.72
N ASP A 654 41.47 18.71 35.15
CA ASP A 654 41.35 20.00 35.84
C ASP A 654 40.97 21.19 34.90
N GLU A 655 40.44 20.96 33.70
CA GLU A 655 40.31 22.01 32.67
C GLU A 655 38.88 22.61 32.44
N GLU A 656 37.85 22.23 33.20
CA GLU A 656 36.46 22.75 33.01
C GLU A 656 35.91 23.64 34.16
N GLU A 657 36.66 24.60 34.71
CA GLU A 657 36.13 25.47 35.78
C GLU A 657 35.18 26.58 35.28
N GLU A 658 35.46 27.25 34.15
CA GLU A 658 34.58 28.32 33.61
C GLU A 658 33.24 27.80 33.10
N ASP A 659 33.20 26.54 32.64
CA ASP A 659 32.00 25.92 32.07
C ASP A 659 31.01 25.41 33.12
N LYS A 660 31.38 25.38 34.41
CA LYS A 660 30.50 25.01 35.53
C LYS A 660 29.63 26.18 36.00
N GLY A 661 30.11 27.43 35.90
CA GLY A 661 29.47 28.60 36.51
C GLY A 661 28.06 28.91 36.00
N PHE A 662 27.88 29.00 34.68
CA PHE A 662 26.55 29.32 34.11
C PHE A 662 25.53 28.16 34.24
N LYS A 663 26.02 26.93 34.46
CA LYS A 663 25.17 25.74 34.64
C LYS A 663 24.64 25.65 36.06
N GLN A 664 25.51 25.96 37.04
CA GLN A 664 25.11 26.15 38.43
C GLN A 664 24.10 27.30 38.55
N GLU A 665 24.35 28.42 37.86
CA GLU A 665 23.42 29.56 37.82
C GLU A 665 22.02 29.13 37.33
N LEU A 666 21.93 28.36 36.24
CA LEU A 666 20.63 27.85 35.76
C LEU A 666 19.93 26.92 36.77
N ASP A 667 20.67 26.06 37.47
CA ASP A 667 20.10 25.16 38.47
C ASP A 667 19.61 25.93 39.71
N GLU A 668 20.37 26.91 40.18
CA GLU A 668 19.98 27.83 41.25
C GLU A 668 18.73 28.63 40.87
N MET A 669 18.63 29.11 39.63
CA MET A 669 17.43 29.76 39.11
C MET A 669 16.22 28.83 39.17
N LEU A 670 16.33 27.58 38.71
CA LEU A 670 15.22 26.61 38.75
C LEU A 670 14.79 26.27 40.19
N GLN A 671 15.74 26.16 41.12
CA GLN A 671 15.44 25.94 42.54
C GLN A 671 14.75 27.16 43.16
N SER A 672 15.24 28.38 42.88
CA SER A 672 14.63 29.63 43.30
C SER A 672 13.20 29.78 42.79
N ILE A 673 12.98 29.50 41.50
CA ILE A 673 11.64 29.51 40.90
C ILE A 673 10.76 28.47 41.57
N THR A 674 11.24 27.25 41.80
CA THR A 674 10.48 26.21 42.51
C THR A 674 9.98 26.72 43.87
N GLN A 675 10.88 27.23 44.71
CA GLN A 675 10.55 27.66 46.06
C GLN A 675 9.59 28.86 46.06
N ARG A 676 9.81 29.84 45.18
CA ARG A 676 8.95 31.02 45.09
C ARG A 676 7.58 30.70 44.47
N MET A 677 7.50 29.83 43.47
CA MET A 677 6.21 29.39 42.90
C MET A 677 5.34 28.63 43.90
N ILE A 678 5.94 27.91 44.86
CA ILE A 678 5.20 27.23 45.94
C ILE A 678 4.68 28.23 46.98
N LYS A 679 5.45 29.30 47.23
CA LYS A 679 5.06 30.37 48.16
C LYS A 679 4.04 31.33 47.58
N SER A 680 4.05 31.55 46.26
CA SER A 680 3.13 32.46 45.57
C SER A 680 1.67 32.00 45.67
N GLU A 681 0.79 32.93 45.99
CA GLU A 681 -0.65 32.76 45.91
C GLU A 681 -1.18 33.20 44.53
N LEU A 682 -2.42 32.85 44.20
CA LEU A 682 -3.01 33.22 42.91
C LEU A 682 -3.21 34.75 42.77
N GLU A 683 -3.28 35.46 43.89
CA GLU A 683 -3.35 36.92 43.96
C GLU A 683 -2.06 37.57 43.46
N ASP A 684 -0.89 36.99 43.76
CA ASP A 684 0.42 37.47 43.27
C ASP A 684 0.51 37.43 41.74
N PHE A 685 -0.25 36.53 41.09
CA PHE A 685 -0.34 36.42 39.64
C PHE A 685 -1.47 37.25 39.03
N GLU A 686 -2.33 37.86 39.85
CA GLU A 686 -3.61 38.48 39.44
C GLU A 686 -4.56 37.48 38.74
N LEU A 687 -4.54 36.21 39.17
CA LEU A 687 -5.31 35.09 38.58
C LEU A 687 -6.28 34.42 39.56
N ASP A 688 -6.70 35.15 40.59
CA ASP A 688 -7.64 34.66 41.58
C ASP A 688 -9.07 34.55 41.00
N LYS A 689 -10.05 34.16 41.83
CA LYS A 689 -11.43 33.95 41.37
C LYS A 689 -12.10 35.24 40.89
N SER A 690 -11.60 36.40 41.30
CA SER A 690 -12.11 37.71 40.89
C SER A 690 -11.65 38.12 39.48
N ALA A 691 -10.58 37.50 38.95
CA ALA A 691 -10.08 37.78 37.61
C ALA A 691 -11.09 37.41 36.50
N ASP A 692 -11.14 38.24 35.46
CA ASP A 692 -11.87 37.93 34.22
C ASP A 692 -11.05 36.95 33.38
N PHE A 693 -11.72 35.91 32.86
CA PHE A 693 -11.15 34.91 31.93
C PHE A 693 -11.98 34.82 30.64
N SER A 694 -12.83 35.83 30.39
CA SER A 694 -13.66 35.86 29.20
C SER A 694 -12.80 36.00 27.94
N GLN A 695 -13.11 35.18 26.92
CA GLN A 695 -12.41 35.21 25.63
C GLN A 695 -12.79 36.45 24.78
N SER A 696 -13.73 37.27 25.28
CA SER A 696 -14.25 38.47 24.61
C SER A 696 -13.53 39.75 25.02
N THR A 697 -12.85 39.77 26.17
CA THR A 697 -12.11 40.94 26.66
C THR A 697 -10.61 40.73 26.47
N GLY A 698 -9.87 41.80 26.18
CA GLY A 698 -8.41 41.72 26.14
C GLY A 698 -7.82 41.26 27.49
N VAL A 699 -8.31 41.80 28.60
CA VAL A 699 -7.86 41.40 29.95
C VAL A 699 -8.14 39.91 30.21
N GLY A 700 -9.31 39.40 29.82
CA GLY A 700 -9.64 37.98 29.97
C GLY A 700 -8.79 37.04 29.12
N LEU A 701 -8.40 37.46 27.91
CA LEU A 701 -7.44 36.74 27.07
C LEU A 701 -6.04 36.71 27.70
N THR A 702 -5.55 37.84 28.22
CA THR A 702 -4.27 37.94 28.95
C THR A 702 -4.23 37.00 30.14
N ASN A 703 -5.25 37.03 30.99
CA ASN A 703 -5.34 36.18 32.18
C ASN A 703 -5.43 34.70 31.82
N THR A 704 -6.15 34.36 30.74
CA THR A 704 -6.18 32.98 30.23
C THR A 704 -4.79 32.52 29.78
N ILE A 705 -4.03 33.37 29.09
CA ILE A 705 -2.65 33.06 28.66
C ILE A 705 -1.73 32.89 29.87
N PHE A 706 -1.79 33.79 30.85
CA PHE A 706 -1.01 33.69 32.09
C PHE A 706 -1.34 32.42 32.87
N ALA A 707 -2.62 32.07 33.00
CA ALA A 707 -3.04 30.83 33.64
C ALA A 707 -2.44 29.59 32.97
N ILE A 708 -2.48 29.53 31.63
CA ILE A 708 -1.87 28.42 30.87
C ILE A 708 -0.34 28.38 31.05
N LEU A 709 0.33 29.54 31.05
CA LEU A 709 1.77 29.62 31.27
C LEU A 709 2.16 29.15 32.68
N VAL A 710 1.46 29.63 33.72
CA VAL A 710 1.71 29.23 35.11
C VAL A 710 1.47 27.74 35.29
N MET A 711 0.38 27.20 34.73
CA MET A 711 0.13 25.75 34.73
C MET A 711 1.27 24.97 34.06
N GLY A 712 1.76 25.43 32.90
CA GLY A 712 2.88 24.80 32.21
C GLY A 712 4.21 24.89 32.99
N VAL A 713 4.48 26.02 33.65
CA VAL A 713 5.64 26.20 34.53
C VAL A 713 5.56 25.21 35.69
N CYS A 714 4.39 25.07 36.34
CA CYS A 714 4.20 24.08 37.39
C CYS A 714 4.47 22.65 36.89
N GLU A 715 3.98 22.26 35.70
CA GLU A 715 4.26 20.94 35.11
C GLU A 715 5.76 20.68 34.94
N VAL A 716 6.49 21.63 34.34
CA VAL A 716 7.93 21.50 34.12
C VAL A 716 8.69 21.41 35.44
N LEU A 717 8.33 22.22 36.43
CA LEU A 717 8.98 22.19 37.75
C LEU A 717 8.64 20.92 38.54
N MET A 718 7.45 20.33 38.35
CA MET A 718 7.12 19.02 38.90
C MET A 718 8.05 17.94 38.34
N GLU A 719 8.25 17.91 37.02
CA GLU A 719 9.20 16.99 36.37
C GLU A 719 10.65 17.23 36.85
N TYR A 720 11.08 18.49 36.92
CA TYR A 720 12.42 18.86 37.43
C TYR A 720 12.68 18.40 38.86
N ASN A 721 11.75 18.67 39.79
CA ASN A 721 11.93 18.26 41.19
C ASN A 721 11.85 16.75 41.37
N PHE A 722 11.10 16.04 40.51
CA PHE A 722 11.07 14.59 40.52
C PHE A 722 12.42 14.00 40.07
N ILE A 723 12.95 14.46 38.93
CA ILE A 723 14.21 13.95 38.36
C ILE A 723 15.41 14.30 39.25
N THR A 724 15.46 15.51 39.80
CA THR A 724 16.54 15.92 40.72
C THR A 724 16.42 15.33 42.12
N GLY A 725 15.22 14.85 42.48
CA GLY A 725 14.87 14.55 43.86
C GLY A 725 15.46 13.26 44.41
N ASN A 726 15.91 12.31 43.59
CA ASN A 726 16.45 11.01 44.01
C ASN A 726 15.70 10.39 45.22
N PHE A 727 14.37 10.37 45.15
CA PHE A 727 13.45 9.89 46.20
C PHE A 727 13.44 10.65 47.54
N SER A 728 13.96 11.88 47.59
CA SER A 728 13.90 12.72 48.79
C SER A 728 12.48 13.21 49.10
N LYS A 729 12.09 13.11 50.39
CA LYS A 729 10.77 13.54 50.87
C LYS A 729 10.50 15.03 50.62
N SER A 730 11.50 15.89 50.84
CA SER A 730 11.37 17.34 50.66
C SER A 730 11.07 17.75 49.22
N LYS A 731 11.66 17.08 48.23
CA LYS A 731 11.39 17.36 46.81
C LYS A 731 10.02 16.85 46.38
N PHE A 732 9.52 15.74 46.95
CA PHE A 732 8.14 15.31 46.74
C PHE A 732 7.12 16.27 47.36
N GLU A 733 7.41 16.85 48.53
CA GLU A 733 6.59 17.91 49.11
C GLU A 733 6.53 19.13 48.18
N ASN A 734 7.66 19.49 47.55
CA ASN A 734 7.68 20.54 46.51
C ASN A 734 6.80 20.18 45.30
N VAL A 735 6.89 18.94 44.80
CA VAL A 735 6.04 18.46 43.69
C VAL A 735 4.56 18.56 44.05
N LEU A 736 4.18 18.16 45.27
CA LEU A 736 2.81 18.27 45.76
C LEU A 736 2.37 19.74 45.89
N GLY A 737 3.26 20.63 46.34
CA GLY A 737 3.01 22.07 46.40
C GLY A 737 2.73 22.66 45.01
N LEU A 738 3.54 22.33 44.02
CA LEU A 738 3.35 22.74 42.63
C LEU A 738 2.06 22.15 42.03
N PHE A 739 1.75 20.89 42.32
CA PHE A 739 0.50 20.24 41.88
C PHE A 739 -0.74 20.92 42.47
N LYS A 740 -0.69 21.36 43.75
CA LYS A 740 -1.77 22.14 44.37
C LYS A 740 -1.98 23.48 43.67
N CYS A 741 -0.92 24.16 43.27
CA CYS A 741 -1.02 25.41 42.49
C CYS A 741 -1.67 25.14 41.11
N TYR A 742 -1.19 24.13 40.40
CA TYR A 742 -1.75 23.70 39.11
C TYR A 742 -3.25 23.35 39.19
N THR A 743 -3.65 22.54 40.18
CA THR A 743 -5.03 22.07 40.34
C THR A 743 -6.00 23.21 40.65
N LYS A 744 -5.62 24.12 41.56
CA LYS A 744 -6.42 25.32 41.86
C LYS A 744 -6.70 26.16 40.59
N LEU A 745 -5.67 26.42 39.78
CA LEU A 745 -5.80 27.15 38.52
C LEU A 745 -6.66 26.41 37.48
N CYS A 746 -6.46 25.09 37.37
CA CYS A 746 -7.24 24.23 36.48
C CYS A 746 -8.74 24.23 36.84
N GLU A 747 -9.07 24.21 38.13
CA GLU A 747 -10.45 24.31 38.62
C GLU A 747 -11.07 25.66 38.30
N ILE A 748 -10.35 26.77 38.52
CA ILE A 748 -10.83 28.12 38.19
C ILE A 748 -11.17 28.24 36.69
N LEU A 749 -10.28 27.76 35.81
CA LEU A 749 -10.54 27.77 34.37
C LEU A 749 -11.75 26.91 33.98
N LYS A 750 -11.93 25.74 34.62
CA LYS A 750 -13.11 24.87 34.39
C LYS A 750 -14.40 25.51 34.87
N GLU A 751 -14.40 26.17 36.02
CA GLU A 751 -15.55 26.89 36.56
C GLU A 751 -15.97 28.06 35.64
N LYS A 752 -14.99 28.81 35.13
CA LYS A 752 -15.22 30.00 34.30
C LYS A 752 -15.52 29.69 32.83
N ALA A 753 -15.17 28.49 32.33
CA ALA A 753 -15.37 28.11 30.93
C ALA A 753 -16.85 27.91 30.51
N GLY A 754 -17.79 27.77 31.46
CA GLY A 754 -19.23 27.65 31.21
C GLY A 754 -19.67 26.30 30.60
N LYS A 755 -20.89 25.84 30.90
CA LYS A 755 -21.42 24.51 30.49
C LYS A 755 -21.89 24.40 29.03
N ASN A 756 -21.88 25.50 28.24
CA ASN A 756 -22.57 25.58 26.94
C ASN A 756 -21.65 25.66 25.70
N LYS A 757 -20.36 25.32 25.79
CA LYS A 757 -19.46 25.30 24.62
C LYS A 757 -19.19 23.89 24.10
N PRO A 758 -19.09 23.68 22.77
CA PRO A 758 -18.75 22.39 22.21
C PRO A 758 -17.35 21.95 22.69
N PRO A 759 -17.12 20.64 22.91
CA PRO A 759 -15.86 20.08 23.40
C PRO A 759 -14.65 20.36 22.48
N SER A 760 -14.86 20.91 21.28
CA SER A 760 -13.80 21.34 20.36
C SER A 760 -13.12 22.67 20.73
N ALA A 761 -13.71 23.47 21.61
CA ALA A 761 -13.16 24.76 22.06
C ALA A 761 -12.42 24.66 23.41
N ASN A 762 -12.61 23.56 24.17
CA ASN A 762 -11.79 23.23 25.33
C ASN A 762 -10.45 22.67 24.86
N LYS A 763 -9.58 23.53 24.33
CA LYS A 763 -8.15 23.21 24.26
C LYS A 763 -7.62 23.22 25.71
N VAL A 764 -7.82 22.11 26.43
CA VAL A 764 -6.93 21.79 27.55
C VAL A 764 -5.52 21.88 26.95
N ALA A 765 -4.69 22.76 27.51
CA ALA A 765 -3.32 22.92 27.04
C ALA A 765 -2.66 21.53 27.00
N ARG A 766 -1.90 21.23 25.93
CA ARG A 766 -1.12 19.99 25.89
C ARG A 766 -0.20 19.99 27.11
N SER A 767 -0.21 18.90 27.87
CA SER A 767 0.69 18.76 29.02
C SER A 767 2.14 18.82 28.54
N LEU A 768 2.98 19.53 29.29
CA LEU A 768 4.41 19.68 29.01
C LEU A 768 5.26 18.59 29.65
N LEU A 769 4.65 17.69 30.42
CA LEU A 769 5.33 16.53 30.99
C LEU A 769 5.87 15.65 29.86
N SER A 770 7.18 15.40 29.87
CA SER A 770 7.81 14.61 28.82
C SER A 770 7.28 13.19 28.81
N MET A 771 7.11 12.60 27.62
CA MET A 771 6.77 11.17 27.53
C MET A 771 7.84 10.29 28.17
N GLY A 772 9.10 10.73 28.29
CA GLY A 772 10.12 10.03 29.05
C GLY A 772 9.80 9.98 30.54
N PHE A 773 9.49 11.12 31.15
CA PHE A 773 9.06 11.20 32.54
C PHE A 773 7.75 10.46 32.79
N VAL A 774 6.75 10.70 31.94
CA VAL A 774 5.47 10.00 31.99
C VAL A 774 5.70 8.51 31.82
N CYS A 775 6.60 8.04 30.94
CA CYS A 775 6.96 6.63 30.84
C CYS A 775 7.75 6.12 32.04
N THR A 776 8.59 6.90 32.73
CA THR A 776 9.23 6.42 33.98
C THR A 776 8.18 6.25 35.07
N LEU A 777 7.28 7.23 35.17
CA LEU A 777 6.11 7.19 36.04
C LEU A 777 5.11 6.11 35.60
N LEU A 778 4.97 5.83 34.31
CA LEU A 778 4.07 4.86 33.68
C LEU A 778 4.71 3.52 33.37
N THR A 779 6.00 3.28 33.54
CA THR A 779 6.58 1.93 33.42
C THR A 779 6.54 1.29 34.79
N SER A 780 6.82 2.11 35.81
CA SER A 780 6.35 1.84 37.17
C SER A 780 4.83 1.76 37.17
N LEU A 781 4.08 2.76 36.68
CA LEU A 781 2.61 2.68 36.69
C LEU A 781 2.06 1.59 35.79
N PHE A 782 2.32 1.38 34.51
CA PHE A 782 1.67 0.38 33.63
C PHE A 782 1.81 -1.06 34.14
N ARG A 783 3.00 -1.42 34.63
CA ARG A 783 3.18 -2.66 35.41
C ARG A 783 2.34 -2.61 36.68
N VAL A 784 2.36 -1.50 37.42
CA VAL A 784 1.48 -1.22 38.57
C VAL A 784 0.01 -1.02 38.18
N LEU A 785 -0.43 -0.80 36.94
CA LEU A 785 -1.79 -0.48 36.51
C LEU A 785 -2.43 -1.81 36.17
N LEU A 786 -1.69 -2.66 35.43
CA LEU A 786 -2.02 -4.07 35.28
C LEU A 786 -2.01 -4.75 36.64
N TRP A 787 -0.96 -4.58 37.47
CA TRP A 787 -0.90 -5.13 38.82
C TRP A 787 -1.98 -4.54 39.74
N ARG A 788 -2.22 -3.23 39.75
CA ARG A 788 -3.26 -2.58 40.57
C ARG A 788 -4.62 -3.12 40.18
N TYR A 789 -4.92 -3.18 38.88
CA TYR A 789 -6.20 -3.68 38.41
C TYR A 789 -6.39 -5.17 38.72
N THR A 790 -5.35 -6.00 38.58
CA THR A 790 -5.44 -7.45 38.75
C THR A 790 -5.24 -7.94 40.19
N SER A 791 -4.52 -7.18 41.03
CA SER A 791 -4.05 -7.62 42.36
C SER A 791 -4.66 -6.86 43.53
N ILE A 792 -5.31 -5.70 43.32
CA ILE A 792 -5.90 -4.92 44.41
C ILE A 792 -7.42 -5.09 44.40
N PRO A 793 -8.02 -5.60 45.50
CA PRO A 793 -9.46 -5.75 45.57
C PRO A 793 -10.19 -4.40 45.44
N PRO A 794 -11.36 -4.35 44.78
CA PRO A 794 -12.16 -3.12 44.63
C PRO A 794 -12.56 -2.48 45.97
N ALA A 795 -12.62 -3.27 47.05
CA ALA A 795 -12.88 -2.80 48.42
C ALA A 795 -11.86 -1.76 48.94
N ALA A 796 -10.64 -1.71 48.39
CA ALA A 796 -9.62 -0.73 48.80
C ALA A 796 -9.86 0.68 48.22
N GLU A 797 -10.72 0.83 47.20
CA GLU A 797 -11.05 2.13 46.59
C GLU A 797 -12.19 2.88 47.30
N GLU A 798 -12.98 2.21 48.15
CA GLU A 798 -14.13 2.83 48.82
C GLU A 798 -13.74 3.95 49.80
N LEU A 799 -12.53 3.89 50.37
CA LEU A 799 -11.99 4.92 51.27
C LEU A 799 -11.68 6.25 50.55
N ALA A 800 -11.62 6.28 49.21
CA ALA A 800 -11.30 7.45 48.40
C ALA A 800 -12.51 8.13 47.74
N LYS A 801 -13.76 7.67 47.97
CA LYS A 801 -15.01 8.19 47.37
C LYS A 801 -15.39 9.64 47.75
N LYS A 802 -14.45 10.49 48.19
CA LYS A 802 -14.74 11.91 48.54
C LYS A 802 -14.63 12.90 47.38
N GLU A 803 -14.09 12.52 46.22
CA GLU A 803 -13.98 13.41 45.06
C GLU A 803 -14.86 12.93 43.90
N LYS A 804 -15.59 13.86 43.27
CA LYS A 804 -16.53 13.61 42.15
C LYS A 804 -15.80 13.22 40.84
N GLY A 805 -15.02 12.15 40.85
CA GLY A 805 -14.19 11.68 39.74
C GLY A 805 -14.43 10.21 39.32
N LYS A 806 -13.91 9.81 38.16
CA LYS A 806 -13.80 8.40 37.75
C LYS A 806 -12.87 7.66 38.72
N SER A 807 -13.13 6.38 39.03
CA SER A 807 -12.21 5.57 39.83
C SER A 807 -10.87 5.40 39.11
N ILE A 808 -9.79 5.27 39.88
CA ILE A 808 -8.44 5.07 39.35
C ILE A 808 -8.40 3.81 38.50
N SER A 809 -8.99 2.71 38.99
CA SER A 809 -9.08 1.44 38.24
C SER A 809 -9.75 1.57 36.87
N LEU A 810 -10.79 2.38 36.73
CA LEU A 810 -11.45 2.62 35.43
C LEU A 810 -10.57 3.44 34.48
N LEU A 811 -9.81 4.42 35.00
CA LEU A 811 -8.82 5.15 34.22
C LEU A 811 -7.66 4.25 33.75
N CYS A 812 -7.23 3.30 34.60
CA CYS A 812 -6.23 2.30 34.25
C CYS A 812 -6.68 1.48 33.04
N LEU A 813 -7.89 0.93 33.08
CA LEU A 813 -8.44 0.15 31.96
C LEU A 813 -8.60 0.96 30.68
N GLU A 814 -9.06 2.21 30.79
CA GLU A 814 -9.18 3.11 29.64
C GLU A 814 -7.80 3.37 29.01
N ALA A 815 -6.76 3.54 29.83
CA ALA A 815 -5.38 3.68 29.36
C ALA A 815 -4.84 2.38 28.74
N LEU A 816 -5.06 1.23 29.37
CA LEU A 816 -4.64 -0.09 28.85
C LEU A 816 -5.23 -0.33 27.45
N LEU A 817 -6.54 -0.10 27.27
CA LEU A 817 -7.21 -0.24 25.98
C LEU A 817 -6.59 0.66 24.90
N ARG A 818 -6.34 1.94 25.22
CA ARG A 818 -5.68 2.88 24.30
C ARG A 818 -4.27 2.43 23.94
N ILE A 819 -3.51 1.91 24.90
CA ILE A 819 -2.15 1.40 24.67
C ILE A 819 -2.18 0.19 23.75
N PHE A 820 -3.02 -0.82 24.02
CA PHE A 820 -3.15 -1.99 23.16
C PHE A 820 -3.54 -1.61 21.73
N ASN A 821 -4.52 -0.71 21.55
CA ASN A 821 -4.90 -0.22 20.22
C ASN A 821 -3.74 0.50 19.54
N THR A 822 -3.04 1.38 20.25
CA THR A 822 -1.91 2.16 19.68
C THR A 822 -0.76 1.24 19.23
N VAL A 823 -0.39 0.26 20.06
CA VAL A 823 0.69 -0.69 19.74
C VAL A 823 0.31 -1.56 18.54
N GLN A 824 -0.92 -2.09 18.50
CA GLN A 824 -1.37 -2.91 17.38
C GLN A 824 -1.45 -2.13 16.07
N GLN A 825 -1.83 -0.85 16.11
CA GLN A 825 -2.03 -0.03 14.92
C GLN A 825 -0.74 0.60 14.39
N LEU A 826 0.07 1.16 15.28
CA LEU A 826 1.25 1.94 14.89
C LEU A 826 2.54 1.12 14.91
N TYR A 827 2.60 0.08 15.76
CA TYR A 827 3.82 -0.70 15.98
C TYR A 827 3.59 -2.22 15.87
N PRO A 828 2.93 -2.72 14.79
CA PRO A 828 2.63 -4.14 14.66
C PRO A 828 3.88 -5.03 14.71
N ALA A 829 5.00 -4.56 14.15
CA ALA A 829 6.29 -5.28 14.17
C ALA A 829 6.92 -5.38 15.57
N LYS A 830 6.51 -4.53 16.53
CA LYS A 830 7.04 -4.51 17.90
C LYS A 830 6.10 -5.17 18.91
N ILE A 831 5.01 -5.79 18.47
CA ILE A 831 4.08 -6.52 19.34
C ILE A 831 4.79 -7.61 20.16
N PRO A 832 5.70 -8.44 19.60
CA PRO A 832 6.39 -9.47 20.39
C PRO A 832 7.20 -8.87 21.56
N GLN A 833 7.93 -7.78 21.30
CA GLN A 833 8.73 -7.05 22.29
C GLN A 833 7.83 -6.39 23.35
N PHE A 834 6.70 -5.82 22.93
CA PHE A 834 5.73 -5.22 23.84
C PHE A 834 5.11 -6.25 24.79
N LEU A 835 4.72 -7.42 24.27
CA LEU A 835 4.18 -8.52 25.08
C LEU A 835 5.23 -9.10 26.04
N GLN A 836 6.51 -9.11 25.66
CA GLN A 836 7.61 -9.50 26.56
C GLN A 836 7.72 -8.54 27.76
N GLY A 837 7.62 -7.23 27.52
CA GLY A 837 7.73 -6.23 28.59
C GLY A 837 6.61 -6.27 29.63
N LEU A 838 5.50 -6.94 29.33
CA LEU A 838 4.34 -7.13 30.21
C LEU A 838 4.50 -8.26 31.23
N GLU A 839 5.32 -9.27 30.92
CA GLU A 839 5.48 -10.44 31.79
C GLU A 839 6.49 -10.14 32.91
N ILE A 840 6.17 -10.55 34.13
CA ILE A 840 7.12 -10.57 35.25
C ILE A 840 8.00 -11.79 35.03
N THR A 841 9.02 -11.69 34.19
CA THR A 841 10.07 -12.69 34.19
C THR A 841 11.08 -12.30 35.27
N ASN A 842 11.22 -13.19 36.26
CA ASN A 842 12.47 -13.39 36.98
C ASN A 842 13.62 -13.28 35.97
N GLU A 843 14.74 -12.69 36.40
CA GLU A 843 15.91 -12.34 35.57
C GLU A 843 16.60 -13.53 34.85
N ASP A 844 15.97 -14.71 34.81
CA ASP A 844 16.53 -15.98 34.35
C ASP A 844 15.88 -16.57 33.09
N ALA A 845 15.00 -15.85 32.38
CA ALA A 845 14.42 -16.36 31.12
C ALA A 845 15.32 -16.01 29.90
N GLU A 846 16.01 -17.02 29.38
CA GLU A 846 16.94 -16.99 28.25
C GLU A 846 16.52 -16.04 27.10
N GLU A 847 17.35 -15.02 26.87
CA GLU A 847 17.27 -14.14 25.70
C GLU A 847 17.60 -14.94 24.43
N GLY A 848 16.59 -15.46 23.73
CA GLY A 848 16.83 -16.09 22.43
C GLY A 848 15.73 -16.98 21.84
N MET A 849 14.69 -17.38 22.58
CA MET A 849 13.58 -18.14 21.99
C MET A 849 12.60 -17.24 21.24
N ASP A 850 12.21 -17.67 20.04
CA ASP A 850 11.12 -17.07 19.25
C ASP A 850 9.89 -16.84 20.14
N VAL A 851 9.55 -15.57 20.34
CA VAL A 851 8.42 -15.19 21.19
C VAL A 851 7.13 -15.66 20.51
N ASN A 852 6.50 -16.71 21.04
CA ASN A 852 5.18 -17.12 20.58
C ASN A 852 4.13 -16.06 20.99
N VAL A 853 3.82 -15.16 20.05
CA VAL A 853 2.86 -14.06 20.22
C VAL A 853 1.49 -14.57 20.67
N THR A 854 1.07 -15.72 20.15
CA THR A 854 -0.24 -16.33 20.46
C THR A 854 -0.31 -16.78 21.92
N GLU A 855 0.75 -17.40 22.45
CA GLU A 855 0.78 -17.86 23.84
C GLU A 855 0.79 -16.71 24.85
N ARG A 856 1.63 -15.69 24.62
CA ARG A 856 1.69 -14.51 25.49
C ARG A 856 0.39 -13.71 25.46
N THR A 857 -0.21 -13.57 24.28
CA THR A 857 -1.53 -12.94 24.14
C THR A 857 -2.59 -13.73 24.90
N ALA A 858 -2.59 -15.07 24.80
CA ALA A 858 -3.54 -15.92 25.53
C ALA A 858 -3.38 -15.80 27.06
N PHE A 859 -2.15 -15.65 27.55
CA PHE A 859 -1.90 -15.38 28.97
C PHE A 859 -2.57 -14.08 29.44
N GLN A 860 -2.39 -12.99 28.70
CA GLN A 860 -3.03 -11.70 29.01
C GLN A 860 -4.56 -11.78 28.92
N ILE A 861 -5.08 -12.47 27.91
CA ILE A 861 -6.52 -12.71 27.75
C ILE A 861 -7.10 -13.43 28.97
N ARG A 862 -6.45 -14.48 29.48
CA ARG A 862 -6.91 -15.20 30.68
C ARG A 862 -7.05 -14.31 31.91
N GLN A 863 -6.16 -13.31 32.07
CA GLN A 863 -6.25 -12.36 33.18
C GLN A 863 -7.51 -11.49 33.07
N PHE A 864 -7.77 -10.90 31.90
CA PHE A 864 -8.96 -10.07 31.68
C PHE A 864 -10.27 -10.89 31.66
N GLN A 865 -10.23 -12.14 31.19
CA GLN A 865 -11.36 -13.06 31.29
C GLN A 865 -11.76 -13.31 32.74
N ARG A 866 -10.78 -13.50 33.63
CA ARG A 866 -11.03 -13.70 35.06
C ARG A 866 -11.62 -12.46 35.72
N SER A 867 -11.10 -11.27 35.40
CA SER A 867 -11.65 -10.00 35.90
C SER A 867 -13.09 -9.78 35.44
N LEU A 868 -13.39 -10.06 34.16
CA LEU A 868 -14.76 -9.94 33.65
C LEU A 868 -15.70 -10.94 34.32
N LEU A 869 -15.29 -12.20 34.50
CA LEU A 869 -16.11 -13.21 35.16
C LEU A 869 -16.42 -12.85 36.61
N ASN A 870 -15.44 -12.33 37.35
CA ASN A 870 -15.65 -11.85 38.72
C ASN A 870 -16.68 -10.71 38.77
N LEU A 871 -16.62 -9.78 37.81
CA LEU A 871 -17.55 -8.66 37.73
C LEU A 871 -18.97 -9.14 37.38
N LEU A 872 -19.10 -10.11 36.48
CA LEU A 872 -20.39 -10.70 36.09
C LEU A 872 -21.03 -11.53 37.21
N ASN A 873 -20.24 -12.24 38.01
CA ASN A 873 -20.74 -13.05 39.13
C ASN A 873 -21.18 -12.22 40.34
N ASN A 874 -20.65 -11.01 40.52
CA ASN A 874 -20.97 -10.11 41.63
C ASN A 874 -22.08 -9.09 41.28
N ALA A 875 -22.88 -9.35 40.23
CA ALA A 875 -23.78 -8.38 39.61
C ALA A 875 -25.03 -7.99 40.43
N GLU A 876 -25.23 -8.56 41.63
CA GLU A 876 -26.47 -8.36 42.39
C GLU A 876 -26.61 -6.98 43.06
N ASP A 877 -25.52 -6.27 43.39
CA ASP A 877 -25.60 -4.95 44.06
C ASP A 877 -24.77 -3.79 43.45
N ASP A 878 -23.73 -4.04 42.61
CA ASP A 878 -22.83 -2.98 42.09
C ASP A 878 -22.24 -3.26 40.68
N PHE A 879 -23.08 -3.60 39.68
CA PHE A 879 -22.59 -3.84 38.31
C PHE A 879 -22.10 -2.56 37.59
N ASN A 880 -20.80 -2.47 37.31
CA ASN A 880 -20.20 -1.37 36.56
C ASN A 880 -20.16 -1.64 35.03
N SER A 881 -21.19 -1.19 34.31
CA SER A 881 -21.30 -1.42 32.85
C SER A 881 -20.14 -0.82 32.03
N LYS A 882 -19.55 0.29 32.49
CA LYS A 882 -18.41 0.92 31.78
C LYS A 882 -17.14 0.08 31.90
N GLU A 883 -16.91 -0.52 33.06
CA GLU A 883 -15.78 -1.41 33.29
C GLU A 883 -15.91 -2.69 32.48
N ALA A 884 -17.09 -3.32 32.51
CA ALA A 884 -17.38 -4.51 31.71
C ALA A 884 -17.15 -4.24 30.20
N LEU A 885 -17.63 -3.11 29.68
CA LEU A 885 -17.43 -2.74 28.28
C LEU A 885 -15.95 -2.52 27.91
N LEU A 886 -15.17 -1.89 28.79
CA LEU A 886 -13.72 -1.71 28.57
C LEU A 886 -12.98 -3.06 28.53
N LEU A 887 -13.31 -3.98 29.45
CA LEU A 887 -12.74 -5.33 29.46
C LEU A 887 -13.09 -6.11 28.19
N ILE A 888 -14.35 -6.06 27.75
CA ILE A 888 -14.79 -6.69 26.50
C ILE A 888 -14.00 -6.12 25.31
N ASN A 889 -13.84 -4.80 25.23
CA ASN A 889 -13.06 -4.16 24.17
C ASN A 889 -11.58 -4.57 24.19
N ILE A 890 -10.97 -4.70 25.39
CA ILE A 890 -9.59 -5.20 25.52
C ILE A 890 -9.50 -6.64 24.99
N LEU A 891 -10.45 -7.50 25.36
CA LEU A 891 -10.51 -8.88 24.87
C LEU A 891 -10.67 -8.93 23.34
N THR A 892 -11.52 -8.08 22.75
CA THR A 892 -11.69 -7.96 21.28
C THR A 892 -10.43 -7.44 20.59
N THR A 893 -9.68 -6.56 21.23
CA THR A 893 -8.41 -6.07 20.68
C THR A 893 -7.33 -7.14 20.76
N LEU A 894 -7.19 -7.84 21.90
CA LEU A 894 -6.22 -8.92 22.08
C LEU A 894 -6.53 -10.14 21.20
N SER A 895 -7.80 -10.46 20.98
CA SER A 895 -8.19 -11.62 20.17
C SER A 895 -7.71 -11.55 18.72
N LYS A 896 -7.50 -10.34 18.18
CA LYS A 896 -6.97 -10.13 16.83
C LYS A 896 -5.49 -10.53 16.68
N LEU A 897 -4.78 -10.71 17.79
CA LEU A 897 -3.39 -11.18 17.80
C LEU A 897 -3.27 -12.70 17.91
N LEU A 898 -4.37 -13.39 18.19
CA LEU A 898 -4.40 -14.84 18.24
C LEU A 898 -4.52 -15.41 16.82
N GLU A 899 -3.73 -16.42 16.52
CA GLU A 899 -3.84 -17.14 15.26
C GLU A 899 -5.16 -17.95 15.22
N PRO A 900 -6.01 -17.83 14.17
CA PRO A 900 -7.31 -18.50 14.12
C PRO A 900 -7.26 -20.04 14.19
N SER A 901 -6.15 -20.64 13.75
CA SER A 901 -5.88 -22.08 13.79
C SER A 901 -5.45 -22.59 15.18
N SER A 902 -5.12 -21.68 16.10
CA SER A 902 -4.50 -22.03 17.38
C SER A 902 -5.49 -22.59 18.41
N PRO A 903 -5.06 -23.48 19.31
CA PRO A 903 -5.91 -23.99 20.40
C PRO A 903 -6.33 -22.87 21.37
N GLN A 904 -5.51 -21.83 21.53
CA GLN A 904 -5.80 -20.67 22.37
C GLN A 904 -6.98 -19.85 21.82
N PHE A 905 -7.10 -19.72 20.49
CA PHE A 905 -8.24 -19.07 19.85
C PHE A 905 -9.54 -19.84 20.11
N VAL A 906 -9.50 -21.17 19.99
CA VAL A 906 -10.65 -22.05 20.29
C VAL A 906 -11.04 -21.94 21.77
N GLN A 907 -10.07 -21.86 22.67
CA GLN A 907 -10.31 -21.65 24.11
C GLN A 907 -11.09 -20.35 24.35
N LEU A 908 -10.66 -19.23 23.75
CA LEU A 908 -11.35 -17.95 23.86
C LEU A 908 -12.77 -18.00 23.28
N LEU A 909 -12.98 -18.62 22.12
CA LEU A 909 -14.31 -18.78 21.54
C LEU A 909 -15.22 -19.59 22.46
N SER A 910 -14.75 -20.75 22.95
CA SER A 910 -15.54 -21.62 23.83
C SER A 910 -15.94 -20.91 25.13
N TRP A 911 -15.03 -20.12 25.72
CA TRP A 911 -15.30 -19.29 26.88
C TRP A 911 -16.32 -18.19 26.59
N THR A 912 -16.21 -17.54 25.42
CA THR A 912 -17.16 -16.46 25.02
C THR A 912 -18.56 -17.03 24.81
N VAL A 913 -18.67 -18.22 24.18
CA VAL A 913 -19.93 -18.96 24.03
C VAL A 913 -20.52 -19.28 25.41
N LYS A 914 -19.69 -19.80 26.33
CA LYS A 914 -20.12 -20.15 27.70
C LYS A 914 -20.71 -18.93 28.42
N ILE A 915 -20.04 -17.78 28.36
CA ILE A 915 -20.56 -16.55 28.98
C ILE A 915 -21.89 -16.13 28.36
N CYS A 916 -22.02 -16.14 27.04
CA CYS A 916 -23.27 -15.76 26.39
C CYS A 916 -24.43 -16.71 26.74
N LYS A 917 -24.13 -17.98 27.05
CA LYS A 917 -25.12 -18.99 27.45
C LYS A 917 -25.53 -18.90 28.92
N GLU A 918 -24.59 -18.62 29.81
CA GLU A 918 -24.81 -18.67 31.26
C GLU A 918 -25.20 -17.31 31.88
N THR A 919 -24.83 -16.19 31.26
CA THR A 919 -25.01 -14.86 31.86
C THR A 919 -26.21 -14.11 31.28
N SER A 920 -27.10 -13.62 32.14
CA SER A 920 -28.20 -12.71 31.79
C SER A 920 -27.80 -11.27 32.08
N LEU A 921 -27.60 -10.46 31.03
CA LEU A 921 -27.24 -9.05 31.15
C LEU A 921 -28.38 -8.16 30.65
N GLU A 922 -28.78 -7.16 31.43
CA GLU A 922 -29.78 -6.18 31.01
C GLU A 922 -29.18 -4.97 30.28
N ASP A 923 -27.87 -4.74 30.41
CA ASP A 923 -27.18 -3.61 29.77
C ASP A 923 -26.93 -3.87 28.27
N ALA A 924 -27.62 -3.10 27.43
CA ALA A 924 -27.55 -3.21 25.97
C ALA A 924 -26.13 -3.03 25.39
N PRO A 925 -25.32 -2.02 25.81
CA PRO A 925 -23.93 -1.88 25.37
C PRO A 925 -23.05 -3.11 25.67
N CYS A 926 -23.13 -3.67 26.88
CA CYS A 926 -22.36 -4.86 27.25
C CYS A 926 -22.80 -6.10 26.45
N CYS A 927 -24.12 -6.29 26.30
CA CYS A 927 -24.69 -7.35 25.46
C CYS A 927 -24.18 -7.25 24.01
N LYS A 928 -24.22 -6.03 23.44
CA LYS A 928 -23.70 -5.76 22.10
C LYS A 928 -22.22 -6.10 21.98
N GLY A 929 -21.40 -5.71 22.97
CA GLY A 929 -19.97 -5.98 23.00
C GLY A 929 -19.65 -7.49 23.02
N LEU A 930 -20.32 -8.25 23.89
CA LEU A 930 -20.12 -9.70 24.00
C LEU A 930 -20.54 -10.45 22.74
N LEU A 931 -21.71 -10.13 22.18
CA LEU A 931 -22.17 -10.74 20.94
C LEU A 931 -21.28 -10.36 19.75
N ALA A 932 -20.79 -9.12 19.69
CA ALA A 932 -19.83 -8.71 18.66
C ALA A 932 -18.50 -9.47 18.78
N LEU A 933 -18.00 -9.67 20.01
CA LEU A 933 -16.82 -10.52 20.26
C LEU A 933 -17.09 -11.95 19.81
N LEU A 934 -18.23 -12.53 20.21
CA LEU A 934 -18.64 -13.88 19.81
C LEU A 934 -18.64 -14.05 18.29
N PHE A 935 -19.32 -13.17 17.55
CA PHE A 935 -19.38 -13.26 16.09
C PHE A 935 -18.00 -13.06 15.45
N SER A 936 -17.19 -12.12 15.95
CA SER A 936 -15.84 -11.87 15.40
C SER A 936 -14.91 -13.08 15.53
N LEU A 937 -15.10 -13.89 16.58
CA LEU A 937 -14.34 -15.12 16.79
C LEU A 937 -14.94 -16.27 15.99
N HIS A 938 -16.26 -16.41 16.00
CA HIS A 938 -16.96 -17.54 15.39
C HIS A 938 -16.74 -17.58 13.88
N THR A 939 -16.85 -16.45 13.17
CA THR A 939 -16.70 -16.35 11.70
C THR A 939 -15.34 -16.83 11.19
N LEU A 940 -14.29 -16.74 12.02
CA LEU A 940 -12.94 -17.18 11.70
C LEU A 940 -12.71 -18.68 11.92
N ILE A 941 -13.65 -19.39 12.55
CA ILE A 941 -13.59 -20.85 12.75
C ILE A 941 -14.67 -21.56 11.90
N LYS A 942 -15.92 -21.08 11.94
CA LYS A 942 -17.06 -21.67 11.23
C LYS A 942 -18.08 -20.60 10.83
N SER A 943 -18.95 -20.94 9.88
CA SER A 943 -20.08 -20.08 9.53
C SER A 943 -21.03 -19.91 10.74
N PRO A 944 -21.47 -18.68 11.06
CA PRO A 944 -22.29 -18.40 12.25
C PRO A 944 -23.76 -18.83 12.11
N VAL A 945 -24.17 -19.48 11.02
CA VAL A 945 -25.56 -19.84 10.72
C VAL A 945 -26.26 -20.64 11.83
N SER A 946 -25.54 -21.54 12.52
CA SER A 946 -26.12 -22.29 13.65
C SER A 946 -26.41 -21.38 14.84
N VAL A 947 -25.47 -20.50 15.19
CA VAL A 947 -25.62 -19.53 16.28
C VAL A 947 -26.70 -18.50 15.96
N LEU A 948 -26.79 -18.04 14.70
CA LEU A 948 -27.84 -17.13 14.26
C LEU A 948 -29.22 -17.75 14.38
N ARG A 949 -29.36 -19.05 14.04
CA ARG A 949 -30.62 -19.78 14.22
C ARG A 949 -30.99 -19.92 15.70
N GLU A 950 -30.05 -20.32 16.55
CA GLU A 950 -30.27 -20.43 18.01
C GLU A 950 -30.68 -19.07 18.62
N LEU A 951 -30.01 -17.97 18.25
CA LEU A 951 -30.38 -16.63 18.71
C LEU A 951 -31.73 -16.15 18.16
N ALA A 952 -32.07 -16.50 16.93
CA ALA A 952 -33.38 -16.19 16.36
C ALA A 952 -34.50 -16.95 17.07
N GLN A 953 -34.27 -18.21 17.44
CA GLN A 953 -35.18 -19.01 18.27
C GLN A 953 -35.35 -18.37 19.65
N ASP A 954 -34.27 -17.90 20.29
CA ASP A 954 -34.35 -17.20 21.57
C ASP A 954 -35.12 -15.87 21.47
N ILE A 955 -34.91 -15.10 20.40
CA ILE A 955 -35.65 -13.85 20.15
C ILE A 955 -37.14 -14.16 19.97
N HIS A 956 -37.46 -15.16 19.14
CA HIS A 956 -38.84 -15.61 18.92
C HIS A 956 -39.45 -16.04 20.26
N ALA A 957 -38.81 -16.97 20.99
CA ALA A 957 -39.20 -17.43 22.34
C ALA A 957 -39.54 -16.30 23.31
N ARG A 958 -38.78 -15.19 23.30
CA ARG A 958 -39.00 -14.04 24.19
C ARG A 958 -40.08 -13.09 23.72
N PHE A 959 -40.27 -12.90 22.41
CA PHE A 959 -41.25 -11.94 21.89
C PHE A 959 -42.63 -12.52 21.61
N GLY A 960 -42.77 -13.84 21.54
CA GLY A 960 -44.02 -14.46 21.13
C GLY A 960 -44.14 -14.56 19.62
N ASP A 961 -45.23 -15.20 19.20
CA ASP A 961 -45.66 -15.21 17.81
C ASP A 961 -46.67 -14.09 17.55
N ILE A 962 -46.92 -13.78 16.27
CA ILE A 962 -48.01 -12.88 15.87
C ILE A 962 -49.36 -13.56 16.14
N ASP A 963 -49.41 -14.88 16.01
CA ASP A 963 -50.58 -15.69 16.36
C ASP A 963 -50.68 -15.91 17.87
N GLN A 964 -51.73 -15.34 18.48
CA GLN A 964 -51.92 -15.32 19.94
C GLN A 964 -52.16 -16.70 20.56
N ASP A 965 -52.55 -17.69 19.74
CA ASP A 965 -52.94 -19.04 20.18
C ASP A 965 -51.79 -20.08 20.07
N LEU A 966 -50.60 -19.66 19.62
CA LEU A 966 -49.44 -20.54 19.47
C LEU A 966 -48.64 -20.60 20.78
N GLU A 967 -48.75 -21.73 21.50
CA GLU A 967 -47.85 -22.03 22.62
C GLU A 967 -46.44 -22.29 22.10
N MET A 968 -45.49 -21.45 22.48
CA MET A 968 -44.12 -21.55 21.97
C MET A 968 -43.26 -22.47 22.83
N GLU A 969 -42.38 -23.25 22.19
CA GLU A 969 -41.35 -24.00 22.89
C GLU A 969 -40.36 -23.03 23.55
N HIS A 970 -40.30 -23.05 24.89
CA HIS A 970 -39.37 -22.22 25.67
C HIS A 970 -37.96 -22.85 25.67
N GLN A 971 -37.35 -23.00 24.51
CA GLN A 971 -35.93 -23.37 24.42
C GLN A 971 -35.10 -22.09 24.55
N SER A 972 -34.44 -21.89 25.70
CA SER A 972 -33.51 -20.78 25.90
C SER A 972 -32.06 -21.26 25.68
N HIS A 973 -31.49 -20.99 24.52
CA HIS A 973 -30.12 -21.36 24.18
C HIS A 973 -29.09 -20.39 24.79
N PHE A 974 -29.37 -19.08 24.77
CA PHE A 974 -28.52 -18.02 25.28
C PHE A 974 -29.22 -17.17 26.35
N ALA A 975 -28.76 -17.24 27.61
CA ALA A 975 -29.31 -16.44 28.71
C ALA A 975 -29.17 -14.92 28.51
N ILE A 976 -28.25 -14.49 27.64
CA ILE A 976 -28.04 -13.07 27.31
C ILE A 976 -29.25 -12.45 26.57
N VAL A 977 -30.13 -13.27 26.01
CA VAL A 977 -31.34 -12.85 25.29
C VAL A 977 -32.53 -12.77 26.27
N ASN A 978 -32.82 -11.56 26.71
CA ASN A 978 -33.97 -11.25 27.58
C ASN A 978 -34.84 -10.15 26.94
N LEU A 979 -35.99 -9.84 27.54
CA LEU A 979 -36.94 -8.85 26.99
C LEU A 979 -36.32 -7.46 26.77
N LYS A 980 -35.32 -7.08 27.56
CA LYS A 980 -34.65 -5.76 27.46
C LYS A 980 -33.56 -5.73 26.39
N THR A 981 -32.86 -6.85 26.14
CA THR A 981 -31.77 -6.92 25.15
C THR A 981 -32.21 -7.41 23.78
N ALA A 982 -33.22 -8.29 23.72
CA ALA A 982 -33.60 -9.01 22.51
C ALA A 982 -34.03 -8.06 21.37
N ALA A 983 -34.91 -7.09 21.63
CA ALA A 983 -35.39 -6.15 20.60
C ALA A 983 -34.36 -5.09 20.21
N PRO A 984 -33.81 -4.28 21.14
CA PRO A 984 -33.00 -3.13 20.74
C PRO A 984 -31.57 -3.49 20.33
N THR A 985 -31.09 -4.70 20.67
CA THR A 985 -29.68 -5.07 20.47
C THR A 985 -29.50 -6.38 19.72
N VAL A 986 -30.02 -7.49 20.25
CA VAL A 986 -29.74 -8.83 19.70
C VAL A 986 -30.34 -8.97 18.31
N CYS A 987 -31.60 -8.54 18.10
CA CYS A 987 -32.26 -8.58 16.80
C CYS A 987 -31.46 -7.83 15.71
N LEU A 988 -31.03 -6.59 15.98
CA LEU A 988 -30.23 -5.81 15.03
C LEU A 988 -28.87 -6.46 14.72
N LEU A 989 -28.23 -7.06 15.72
CA LEU A 989 -26.96 -7.78 15.52
C LEU A 989 -27.13 -9.06 14.70
N VAL A 990 -28.17 -9.84 14.98
CA VAL A 990 -28.49 -11.06 14.24
C VAL A 990 -28.79 -10.74 12.79
N LEU A 991 -29.62 -9.71 12.52
CA LEU A 991 -29.92 -9.26 11.16
C LEU A 991 -28.67 -8.77 10.43
N GLY A 992 -27.87 -7.90 11.06
CA GLY A 992 -26.65 -7.39 10.44
C GLY A 992 -25.57 -8.47 10.20
N GLN A 993 -25.56 -9.54 11.01
CA GLN A 993 -24.67 -10.67 10.79
C GLN A 993 -25.22 -11.65 9.74
N ALA A 994 -26.53 -11.84 9.67
CA ALA A 994 -27.18 -12.62 8.62
C ALA A 994 -27.00 -11.98 7.24
N GLU A 995 -27.09 -10.64 7.15
CA GLU A 995 -26.80 -9.88 5.93
C GLU A 995 -25.39 -10.17 5.41
N LYS A 996 -24.37 -10.14 6.28
CA LYS A 996 -22.99 -10.51 5.88
C LYS A 996 -22.88 -11.94 5.35
N VAL A 997 -23.56 -12.90 5.98
CA VAL A 997 -23.56 -14.30 5.50
C VAL A 997 -24.23 -14.39 4.12
N LEU A 998 -25.30 -13.62 3.88
CA LEU A 998 -25.92 -13.54 2.55
C LEU A 998 -24.99 -12.92 1.52
N GLU A 999 -24.24 -11.87 1.87
CA GLU A 999 -23.21 -11.29 1.00
C GLU A 999 -22.13 -12.34 0.63
N GLU A 1000 -21.71 -13.19 1.58
CA GLU A 1000 -20.77 -14.29 1.32
C GLU A 1000 -21.34 -15.30 0.31
N VAL A 1001 -22.62 -15.66 0.46
CA VAL A 1001 -23.32 -16.58 -0.46
C VAL A 1001 -23.48 -15.95 -1.84
N ASP A 1002 -23.88 -14.69 -1.93
CA ASP A 1002 -24.04 -13.97 -3.19
C ASP A 1002 -22.71 -13.86 -3.94
N TRP A 1003 -21.62 -13.60 -3.22
CA TRP A 1003 -20.27 -13.61 -3.80
C TRP A 1003 -19.90 -14.98 -4.38
N LEU A 1004 -20.16 -16.07 -3.64
CA LEU A 1004 -19.92 -17.44 -4.12
C LEU A 1004 -20.78 -17.80 -5.34
N VAL A 1005 -22.07 -17.46 -5.31
CA VAL A 1005 -23.00 -17.72 -6.41
C VAL A 1005 -22.54 -16.98 -7.67
N ASN A 1006 -22.13 -15.72 -7.54
CA ASN A 1006 -21.61 -14.94 -8.67
C ASN A 1006 -20.30 -15.54 -9.22
N LYS A 1007 -19.40 -16.00 -8.34
CA LYS A 1007 -18.18 -16.70 -8.74
C LYS A 1007 -18.46 -17.99 -9.50
N MET A 1008 -19.38 -18.82 -9.01
CA MET A 1008 -19.78 -20.08 -9.66
C MET A 1008 -20.50 -19.85 -10.99
N LYS A 1009 -21.41 -18.87 -11.07
CA LYS A 1009 -22.09 -18.50 -12.33
C LYS A 1009 -21.08 -18.15 -13.42
N SER A 1010 -20.03 -17.42 -13.08
CA SER A 1010 -19.00 -17.06 -14.05
C SER A 1010 -18.17 -18.26 -14.50
N LYS A 1011 -17.79 -19.17 -13.57
CA LYS A 1011 -17.14 -20.45 -13.94
C LYS A 1011 -17.99 -21.28 -14.87
N LEU A 1012 -19.28 -21.41 -14.60
CA LEU A 1012 -20.22 -22.14 -15.45
C LEU A 1012 -20.41 -21.47 -16.82
N CYS A 1013 -20.40 -20.14 -16.90
CA CYS A 1013 -20.42 -19.43 -18.19
C CYS A 1013 -19.15 -19.69 -19.01
N SER A 1014 -17.98 -19.75 -18.36
CA SER A 1014 -16.70 -20.09 -19.00
C SER A 1014 -16.69 -21.57 -19.46
N GLU A 1015 -17.13 -22.50 -18.61
CA GLU A 1015 -17.22 -23.92 -18.97
C GLU A 1015 -18.31 -24.24 -19.99
N ALA A 1016 -19.46 -23.56 -19.96
CA ALA A 1016 -20.52 -23.72 -20.95
C ALA A 1016 -20.11 -23.17 -22.33
N ALA A 1017 -19.25 -22.14 -22.36
CA ALA A 1017 -18.57 -21.74 -23.59
C ALA A 1017 -17.63 -22.84 -24.08
N GLY A 1018 -16.86 -23.47 -23.20
CA GLY A 1018 -15.99 -24.62 -23.54
C GLY A 1018 -16.74 -25.91 -23.94
N LYS A 1019 -17.90 -26.20 -23.33
CA LYS A 1019 -18.72 -27.39 -23.61
C LYS A 1019 -19.58 -27.25 -24.86
N LYS A 1020 -20.18 -26.09 -25.13
CA LYS A 1020 -20.81 -25.82 -26.44
C LYS A 1020 -19.85 -26.00 -27.61
N PHE A 1021 -18.54 -25.86 -27.36
CA PHE A 1021 -17.48 -26.15 -28.32
C PHE A 1021 -17.16 -27.63 -28.48
N LYS A 1022 -17.27 -28.45 -27.42
CA LYS A 1022 -17.11 -29.92 -27.52
C LYS A 1022 -18.32 -30.61 -28.15
N ASP A 1023 -19.54 -30.13 -27.85
CA ASP A 1023 -20.79 -30.74 -28.32
C ASP A 1023 -21.17 -30.34 -29.77
N TRP A 1024 -20.39 -29.48 -30.42
CA TRP A 1024 -20.52 -29.12 -31.85
C TRP A 1024 -19.59 -29.92 -32.79
N LEU A 1025 -18.92 -30.94 -32.26
CA LEU A 1025 -18.15 -31.92 -33.03
C LEU A 1025 -18.81 -33.30 -32.90
N PRO A 1026 -19.19 -33.99 -34.00
CA PRO A 1026 -19.35 -35.44 -33.97
C PRO A 1026 -18.01 -36.15 -33.76
#